data_AF-A0A7W7TAA5-F1
#
_entry.id   AF-A0A7W7TAA5-F1
#
_cell.length_a   1.000
_cell.length_b   1.000
_cell.length_c   1.000
_cell.angle_alpha   90.00
_cell.angle_beta   90.00
_cell.angle_gamma   90.00
#
_symmetry.space_group_name_H-M   'P 1'
#
loop_
_entity.id
_entity.type
_entity.pdbx_description
1 polymer ?
#
loop_
_entity_poly.entity_id
_entity_poly.type
_entity_poly.pdbx_seq_one_letter_code
_entity_poly.pdbx_strand_id
1 'polypeptide(L)'
;MPENQRPESDAERTTAMRPVRASETASERTTVIAASAIQAQDAVWPDEEPDAEPEAPQGVDATVRNMAPSGVTRALSGSSPAEETQITSPVVPASEDATTTVSLGSGDAEATTFTTPVRPAADGIRQPVPEDEPTRSLTPPDESTRDFSSYTASEETTVFAAPVLPEPPDATVLGPIMVDERADAEEQAAKRKRGRKALLVAAGVLGVLVVLWGVDILVSGGNVPRGVTVAGVDIGGLGHDEAEAKLRRELGPRLEQPVKARAGDVETQLDPKAAGLTLDWEATLERAGSQPLSPVTRVTSFFTSREVGFATTADNGKLTAALEGLRPTTDHDPAEGTIKFEGAKAVAVDPRQGQKLDAAGATDKLLADWADGGTVELPVSTTPVKTTKEGVAQTLKEVAEPAVASPVVIKGEGKDATLKPEQLGAVLVFEPGENGALNAKVDNNKVVEAAGPQLKETEKEGKDAQIVFEGGRPVVKESVDGRGVDWDKSLATFIDVLKSADKREVKAEYKHTPAKVTTEQANKMGIKEVIGEFSTGGFAGDSGTNIRVVAEKVNGAIVKPGETFSLNAYTGPRGVGQGYVEAGIINDGIPGRAVGGGISQFATTLYNAGYYAGMKDAGHTEHSYWISRYPAGREATVFMDTAGNSIIDIAFTNPDQTGVAIQTIWTPSSIKIVLWGTKNYDVTGSTSGHFNVTTPTERKVTTKPCSPSNGAEGFSVTDTRTVTDRRTGQSRSESRTVKYDAQFKIVCEAPPAPSGG
;
A
#
# COMPACT_ATOMS: atom_id res chain seq x y z
N MET A 1 -29.49 -2.78 -27.92
CA MET A 1 -28.88 -3.35 -26.71
C MET A 1 -27.56 -3.98 -27.12
N PRO A 2 -26.42 -3.52 -26.57
CA PRO A 2 -25.14 -3.53 -27.28
C PRO A 2 -24.01 -4.30 -26.57
N GLU A 3 -22.90 -4.43 -27.31
CA GLU A 3 -21.47 -4.35 -26.93
C GLU A 3 -20.89 -5.04 -25.69
N ASN A 4 -19.82 -5.82 -25.93
CA ASN A 4 -18.50 -5.62 -25.28
C ASN A 4 -17.44 -6.43 -26.05
N GLN A 5 -16.74 -5.84 -27.03
CA GLN A 5 -15.54 -4.99 -26.94
C GLN A 5 -14.26 -5.72 -26.48
N ARG A 6 -13.41 -5.99 -27.48
CA ARG A 6 -11.93 -6.01 -27.43
C ARG A 6 -11.38 -4.77 -26.72
N PRO A 7 -10.11 -4.85 -26.31
CA PRO A 7 -9.16 -3.85 -26.79
C PRO A 7 -7.96 -4.51 -27.49
N GLU A 8 -7.75 -4.11 -28.75
CA GLU A 8 -6.45 -4.11 -29.43
C GLU A 8 -5.92 -2.65 -29.37
N SER A 9 -4.78 -2.43 -28.71
CA SER A 9 -3.81 -1.32 -28.86
C SER A 9 -2.88 -1.41 -27.63
N ASP A 10 -1.55 -1.52 -27.69
CA ASP A 10 -0.61 -0.93 -28.63
C ASP A 10 0.58 -1.86 -28.90
N ALA A 11 0.86 -2.00 -30.19
CA ALA A 11 2.17 -2.34 -30.69
C ALA A 11 2.98 -1.03 -30.79
N GLU A 12 3.98 -0.84 -29.92
CA GLU A 12 5.09 0.09 -30.19
C GLU A 12 6.27 -0.15 -29.22
N ARG A 13 7.12 -1.14 -29.53
CA ARG A 13 8.58 -1.08 -29.24
C ARG A 13 9.34 -2.19 -29.98
N THR A 14 9.32 -2.13 -31.30
CA THR A 14 10.32 -2.80 -32.14
C THR A 14 11.58 -1.94 -32.18
N THR A 15 12.43 -2.05 -31.17
CA THR A 15 13.84 -1.64 -31.33
C THR A 15 14.60 -2.83 -31.87
N ALA A 16 14.99 -2.75 -33.15
CA ALA A 16 15.88 -3.70 -33.80
C ALA A 16 17.19 -3.84 -33.00
N MET A 17 17.38 -4.99 -32.35
CA MET A 17 18.68 -5.39 -31.81
C MET A 17 19.53 -5.94 -32.96
N ARG A 18 20.57 -5.17 -33.34
CA ARG A 18 21.64 -5.58 -34.24
C ARG A 18 22.34 -6.84 -33.70
N PRO A 19 22.90 -7.71 -34.56
CA PRO A 19 23.52 -8.96 -34.13
C PRO A 19 24.67 -8.72 -33.16
N VAL A 20 24.60 -9.36 -32.00
CA VAL A 20 25.69 -9.40 -31.02
C VAL A 20 26.82 -10.24 -31.62
N ARG A 21 27.95 -9.59 -31.86
CA ARG A 21 29.22 -10.18 -32.27
C ARG A 21 29.69 -11.16 -31.17
N ALA A 22 30.22 -12.30 -31.57
CA ALA A 22 30.82 -13.26 -30.64
C ALA A 22 31.92 -12.57 -29.81
N SER A 23 31.75 -12.57 -28.48
CA SER A 23 32.76 -12.12 -27.53
C SER A 23 33.44 -13.34 -26.91
N GLU A 24 34.75 -13.34 -26.98
CA GLU A 24 35.66 -14.35 -26.47
C GLU A 24 35.69 -14.39 -24.93
N THR A 25 36.04 -15.57 -24.40
CA THR A 25 36.39 -15.93 -23.01
C THR A 25 35.31 -15.84 -21.91
N ALA A 26 34.75 -17.00 -21.56
CA ALA A 26 33.79 -17.23 -20.47
C ALA A 26 34.41 -17.27 -19.05
N SER A 27 35.58 -16.64 -18.82
CA SER A 27 36.31 -16.80 -17.55
C SER A 27 35.92 -15.78 -16.46
N GLU A 28 35.18 -14.73 -16.78
CA GLU A 28 34.88 -13.65 -15.82
C GLU A 28 33.38 -13.58 -15.53
N ARG A 29 32.88 -14.52 -14.72
CA ARG A 29 31.61 -14.32 -14.00
C ARG A 29 31.86 -14.21 -12.50
N THR A 30 31.18 -13.24 -11.93
CA THR A 30 31.33 -12.80 -10.56
C THR A 30 30.21 -13.37 -9.70
N THR A 31 30.54 -14.08 -8.62
CA THR A 31 29.56 -14.71 -7.72
C THR A 31 29.12 -13.76 -6.62
N VAL A 32 27.84 -13.42 -6.54
CA VAL A 32 27.27 -12.73 -5.37
C VAL A 32 26.86 -13.77 -4.33
N ILE A 33 27.47 -13.74 -3.15
CA ILE A 33 27.02 -14.57 -2.02
C ILE A 33 25.77 -13.89 -1.44
N ALA A 34 24.60 -14.53 -1.51
CA ALA A 34 23.37 -13.95 -0.99
C ALA A 34 23.30 -14.00 0.55
N ALA A 35 22.95 -12.86 1.18
CA ALA A 35 22.83 -12.71 2.64
C ALA A 35 21.65 -13.41 3.31
N SER A 36 20.61 -13.79 2.58
CA SER A 36 19.31 -14.20 3.14
C SER A 36 19.33 -15.51 3.95
N ALA A 37 20.50 -16.07 4.20
CA ALA A 37 20.68 -17.36 4.88
C ALA A 37 21.90 -17.32 5.82
N ILE A 38 22.08 -16.21 6.53
CA ILE A 38 22.99 -16.09 7.69
C ILE A 38 22.14 -15.72 8.92
N GLN A 39 21.27 -16.63 9.34
CA GLN A 39 20.85 -16.72 10.73
C GLN A 39 21.29 -18.10 11.21
N ALA A 40 22.44 -18.14 11.89
CA ALA A 40 22.76 -19.25 12.76
C ALA A 40 21.76 -19.18 13.92
N GLN A 41 20.75 -20.04 13.91
CA GLN A 41 19.94 -20.28 15.09
C GLN A 41 20.76 -21.20 15.99
N ASP A 42 21.09 -20.73 17.19
CA ASP A 42 21.54 -21.56 18.30
C ASP A 42 20.39 -22.49 18.69
N ALA A 43 20.30 -23.65 18.02
CA ALA A 43 19.38 -24.71 18.39
C ALA A 43 20.07 -25.62 19.41
N VAL A 44 19.69 -25.45 20.67
CA VAL A 44 19.89 -26.44 21.74
C VAL A 44 19.04 -27.67 21.40
N TRP A 45 19.70 -28.81 21.20
CA TRP A 45 19.04 -30.09 20.96
C TRP A 45 18.51 -30.68 22.27
N PRO A 46 17.26 -31.16 22.34
CA PRO A 46 16.83 -32.07 23.40
C PRO A 46 17.36 -33.49 23.12
N ASP A 47 17.86 -34.14 24.17
CA ASP A 47 18.18 -35.57 24.16
C ASP A 47 16.91 -36.38 23.91
N GLU A 48 16.89 -37.20 22.85
CA GLU A 48 15.86 -38.21 22.63
C GLU A 48 16.50 -39.60 22.79
N GLU A 49 15.99 -40.33 23.79
CA GLU A 49 16.32 -41.72 24.08
C GLU A 49 15.93 -42.66 22.92
N PRO A 50 16.62 -43.79 22.74
CA PRO A 50 16.38 -44.68 21.61
C PRO A 50 15.10 -45.51 21.80
N ASP A 51 14.16 -45.38 20.86
CA ASP A 51 12.99 -46.25 20.77
C ASP A 51 13.39 -47.71 20.48
N ALA A 52 12.75 -48.59 21.25
CA ALA A 52 12.95 -50.03 21.31
C ALA A 52 12.41 -50.77 20.06
N GLU A 53 13.16 -51.77 19.60
CA GLU A 53 12.68 -52.80 18.68
C GLU A 53 11.66 -53.74 19.39
N PRO A 54 10.62 -54.22 18.69
CA PRO A 54 9.64 -55.12 19.26
C PRO A 54 10.12 -56.58 19.31
N GLU A 55 9.70 -57.25 20.39
CA GLU A 55 10.06 -58.59 20.85
C GLU A 55 9.90 -59.72 19.82
N ALA A 56 10.87 -60.64 19.81
CA ALA A 56 10.68 -62.04 19.42
C ALA A 56 11.15 -62.95 20.59
N PRO A 57 10.42 -64.03 20.93
CA PRO A 57 10.51 -64.60 22.27
C PRO A 57 11.43 -65.83 22.37
N GLN A 58 11.85 -66.03 23.62
CA GLN A 58 12.31 -67.27 24.28
C GLN A 58 13.78 -67.65 24.11
N GLY A 59 14.47 -67.57 25.24
CA GLY A 59 15.85 -67.99 25.40
C GLY A 59 16.02 -69.50 25.48
N VAL A 60 17.30 -69.88 25.38
CA VAL A 60 17.86 -71.04 26.05
C VAL A 60 19.29 -70.70 26.45
N ASP A 61 19.55 -71.08 27.70
CA ASP A 61 20.77 -71.10 28.48
C ASP A 61 22.05 -71.39 27.69
N ALA A 62 23.16 -70.71 28.07
CA ALA A 62 24.28 -71.35 28.75
C ALA A 62 25.67 -70.73 28.45
N THR A 63 26.37 -70.46 29.55
CA THR A 63 27.81 -70.70 29.78
C THR A 63 28.89 -69.78 29.18
N VAL A 64 29.40 -68.90 30.06
CA VAL A 64 30.70 -69.03 30.78
C VAL A 64 32.02 -68.74 30.04
N ARG A 65 32.79 -67.81 30.67
CA ARG A 65 34.27 -67.68 30.76
C ARG A 65 35.01 -67.22 29.49
N ASN A 66 36.12 -66.48 29.56
CA ASN A 66 36.88 -65.78 30.60
C ASN A 66 37.99 -65.00 29.86
N MET A 67 38.66 -64.11 30.61
CA MET A 67 40.07 -63.71 30.44
C MET A 67 40.45 -62.62 29.42
N ALA A 68 40.54 -61.42 29.99
CA ALA A 68 41.62 -60.45 29.78
C ALA A 68 42.98 -60.99 30.34
N PRO A 69 44.06 -60.18 30.45
CA PRO A 69 44.82 -59.46 29.42
C PRO A 69 46.36 -59.69 29.57
N SER A 70 47.18 -58.98 28.79
CA SER A 70 48.45 -58.29 29.19
C SER A 70 49.64 -58.47 28.23
N GLY A 71 50.39 -57.38 28.00
CA GLY A 71 51.86 -57.45 28.05
C GLY A 71 52.71 -57.01 26.84
N VAL A 72 52.96 -55.70 26.71
CA VAL A 72 54.28 -55.01 26.88
C VAL A 72 55.54 -55.42 26.06
N THR A 73 56.03 -54.43 25.29
CA THR A 73 57.41 -53.99 24.86
C THR A 73 58.42 -54.89 24.09
N ARG A 74 59.04 -54.34 23.03
CA ARG A 74 60.42 -53.78 22.99
C ARG A 74 60.82 -53.24 21.60
N ALA A 75 61.64 -52.18 21.59
CA ALA A 75 62.19 -51.43 20.46
C ALA A 75 63.42 -52.10 19.79
N LEU A 76 63.79 -51.68 18.56
CA LEU A 76 65.18 -51.56 18.05
C LEU A 76 65.27 -50.65 16.80
N SER A 77 66.42 -49.97 16.67
CA SER A 77 66.82 -48.86 15.79
C SER A 77 67.32 -49.24 14.37
N GLY A 78 67.43 -48.24 13.47
CA GLY A 78 68.67 -48.02 12.70
C GLY A 78 68.63 -47.84 11.16
N SER A 79 69.02 -46.62 10.73
CA SER A 79 69.91 -46.25 9.59
C SER A 79 69.50 -46.35 8.10
N SER A 80 69.57 -45.17 7.43
CA SER A 80 69.82 -44.85 6.00
C SER A 80 71.32 -45.13 5.63
N PRO A 81 71.86 -45.03 4.36
CA PRO A 81 71.53 -44.05 3.30
C PRO A 81 71.69 -44.42 1.79
N ALA A 82 71.19 -43.48 0.95
CA ALA A 82 71.67 -42.93 -0.34
C ALA A 82 72.06 -43.81 -1.56
N GLU A 83 71.51 -43.46 -2.74
CA GLU A 83 72.31 -43.20 -3.97
C GLU A 83 71.56 -42.30 -4.98
N GLU A 84 72.33 -41.57 -5.77
CA GLU A 84 72.06 -40.39 -6.60
C GLU A 84 72.23 -40.72 -8.09
N THR A 85 71.46 -40.13 -9.01
CA THR A 85 71.98 -39.83 -10.37
C THR A 85 71.21 -38.71 -11.06
N GLN A 86 71.98 -37.74 -11.57
CA GLN A 86 71.60 -36.58 -12.38
C GLN A 86 71.33 -36.95 -13.85
N ILE A 87 70.76 -36.02 -14.66
CA ILE A 87 71.36 -35.45 -15.89
C ILE A 87 70.35 -34.58 -16.69
N THR A 88 70.67 -33.27 -16.75
CA THR A 88 70.61 -32.24 -17.84
C THR A 88 69.30 -31.73 -18.50
N SER A 89 69.23 -30.39 -18.57
CA SER A 89 68.42 -29.53 -19.48
C SER A 89 69.02 -29.39 -20.90
N PRO A 90 68.26 -28.82 -21.85
CA PRO A 90 68.72 -27.59 -22.55
C PRO A 90 67.57 -26.56 -22.76
N VAL A 91 67.78 -25.26 -22.54
CA VAL A 91 68.27 -24.16 -23.44
C VAL A 91 67.27 -23.69 -24.52
N VAL A 92 67.02 -22.37 -24.47
CA VAL A 92 66.22 -21.47 -25.35
C VAL A 92 66.97 -21.13 -26.65
N PRO A 93 66.27 -20.69 -27.72
CA PRO A 93 66.70 -19.44 -28.34
C PRO A 93 65.56 -18.45 -28.68
N ALA A 94 65.95 -17.19 -28.81
CA ALA A 94 65.16 -16.00 -29.14
C ALA A 94 65.21 -15.63 -30.64
N SER A 95 64.26 -14.79 -31.09
CA SER A 95 64.35 -13.75 -32.16
C SER A 95 62.98 -13.02 -32.21
N GLU A 96 62.87 -11.73 -31.93
CA GLU A 96 63.22 -10.49 -32.68
C GLU A 96 62.21 -10.07 -33.78
N ASP A 97 61.66 -8.86 -33.56
CA ASP A 97 61.22 -7.79 -34.46
C ASP A 97 60.24 -8.00 -35.64
N ALA A 98 59.13 -7.28 -35.57
CA ALA A 98 58.66 -6.43 -36.68
C ALA A 98 57.75 -5.29 -36.18
N THR A 99 58.32 -4.09 -36.16
CA THR A 99 57.64 -2.80 -36.09
C THR A 99 56.93 -2.52 -37.41
N THR A 100 55.69 -2.02 -37.40
CA THR A 100 55.16 -1.25 -38.54
C THR A 100 54.25 -0.15 -38.02
N THR A 101 54.79 1.06 -38.01
CA THR A 101 54.08 2.33 -38.00
C THR A 101 53.63 2.66 -39.42
N VAL A 102 52.36 3.04 -39.60
CA VAL A 102 51.92 3.92 -40.69
C VAL A 102 50.95 4.93 -40.08
N SER A 103 51.33 6.20 -40.19
CA SER A 103 50.49 7.38 -39.97
C SER A 103 50.36 8.08 -41.31
N LEU A 104 49.17 8.59 -41.65
CA LEU A 104 48.91 9.91 -42.28
C LEU A 104 47.48 10.02 -42.87
N GLY A 105 46.86 11.18 -42.59
CA GLY A 105 45.79 11.81 -43.39
C GLY A 105 44.43 11.92 -42.65
N SER A 106 44.06 13.00 -41.95
CA SER A 106 43.71 14.39 -42.36
C SER A 106 42.34 14.54 -43.05
N GLY A 107 41.48 15.41 -42.47
CA GLY A 107 40.22 15.95 -43.01
C GLY A 107 38.97 15.33 -42.38
N ASP A 108 37.94 16.02 -41.92
CA ASP A 108 37.62 17.44 -41.88
C ASP A 108 36.61 17.67 -40.74
N ALA A 109 36.63 18.90 -40.22
CA ALA A 109 35.65 19.42 -39.28
C ALA A 109 34.40 19.88 -40.03
N GLU A 110 33.21 19.69 -39.45
CA GLU A 110 32.11 20.62 -39.64
C GLU A 110 31.30 20.77 -38.35
N ALA A 111 31.43 21.96 -37.77
CA ALA A 111 30.58 22.51 -36.76
C ALA A 111 29.55 23.41 -37.46
N THR A 112 28.26 23.28 -37.12
CA THR A 112 27.26 24.29 -37.42
C THR A 112 26.70 24.84 -36.11
N THR A 113 27.27 25.96 -35.71
CA THR A 113 26.65 26.98 -34.85
C THR A 113 25.70 27.81 -35.72
N PHE A 114 24.48 28.07 -35.23
CA PHE A 114 23.67 29.17 -35.73
C PHE A 114 23.48 30.20 -34.62
N THR A 115 23.98 31.39 -34.91
CA THR A 115 24.00 32.59 -34.09
C THR A 115 22.65 33.28 -34.09
N THR A 116 22.33 33.89 -32.95
CA THR A 116 21.28 34.87 -32.66
C THR A 116 21.23 36.07 -33.64
N PRO A 117 20.16 36.88 -33.56
CA PRO A 117 20.41 38.24 -33.06
C PRO A 117 19.37 38.74 -32.04
N VAL A 118 19.78 39.82 -31.37
CA VAL A 118 19.24 40.45 -30.17
C VAL A 118 18.71 41.85 -30.52
N ARG A 119 17.52 42.20 -29.98
CA ARG A 119 16.99 43.54 -29.56
C ARG A 119 16.64 44.61 -30.63
N PRO A 120 15.80 45.65 -30.32
CA PRO A 120 15.71 46.40 -29.06
C PRO A 120 14.32 46.82 -28.52
N ALA A 121 14.36 47.47 -27.35
CA ALA A 121 13.27 48.05 -26.56
C ALA A 121 13.02 49.54 -26.89
N ALA A 122 11.83 50.08 -26.56
CA ALA A 122 11.63 51.42 -25.93
C ALA A 122 10.15 51.78 -25.69
N ASP A 123 9.90 52.37 -24.50
CA ASP A 123 9.05 53.51 -24.12
C ASP A 123 7.50 53.55 -24.28
N GLY A 124 6.82 53.56 -23.12
CA GLY A 124 6.28 54.79 -22.48
C GLY A 124 4.95 55.43 -22.96
N ILE A 125 4.07 55.69 -21.97
CA ILE A 125 3.23 56.92 -21.75
C ILE A 125 1.68 56.75 -21.66
N ARG A 126 1.17 57.08 -20.45
CA ARG A 126 -0.08 57.76 -19.98
C ARG A 126 -1.52 57.20 -20.21
N GLN A 127 -2.22 57.16 -19.07
CA GLN A 127 -3.65 57.20 -18.70
C GLN A 127 -4.52 58.29 -19.39
N PRO A 128 -5.90 58.23 -19.40
CA PRO A 128 -6.77 58.52 -18.23
C PRO A 128 -8.09 57.70 -18.05
N VAL A 129 -8.64 57.82 -16.83
CA VAL A 129 -9.94 57.42 -16.26
C VAL A 129 -11.05 58.43 -16.69
N PRO A 130 -12.38 58.13 -16.62
CA PRO A 130 -13.26 58.56 -15.48
C PRO A 130 -14.26 57.46 -15.02
N GLU A 131 -14.51 57.25 -13.71
CA GLU A 131 -15.50 57.91 -12.79
C GLU A 131 -16.96 57.47 -12.99
N ASP A 132 -17.55 56.81 -11.97
CA ASP A 132 -18.53 57.46 -11.08
C ASP A 132 -18.86 56.61 -9.83
N GLU A 133 -18.81 57.28 -8.68
CA GLU A 133 -19.31 56.88 -7.35
C GLU A 133 -20.63 57.70 -7.09
N PRO A 134 -21.46 57.55 -6.01
CA PRO A 134 -20.95 57.80 -4.65
C PRO A 134 -21.67 57.20 -3.41
N THR A 135 -20.87 57.09 -2.34
CA THR A 135 -21.09 57.48 -0.91
C THR A 135 -21.97 56.75 0.14
N ARG A 136 -21.25 56.42 1.25
CA ARG A 136 -21.47 56.68 2.72
C ARG A 136 -22.62 55.95 3.45
N SER A 137 -22.50 55.50 4.72
CA SER A 137 -21.79 56.07 5.89
C SER A 137 -21.82 55.14 7.14
N LEU A 138 -20.75 55.26 7.95
CA LEU A 138 -20.66 55.35 9.43
C LEU A 138 -20.88 54.12 10.37
N THR A 139 -19.78 53.82 11.07
CA THR A 139 -19.45 53.09 12.33
C THR A 139 -20.20 53.59 13.60
N PRO A 140 -19.97 53.12 14.87
CA PRO A 140 -19.33 51.91 15.50
C PRO A 140 -20.19 51.41 16.74
N PRO A 141 -19.71 50.95 17.95
CA PRO A 141 -18.44 50.32 18.43
C PRO A 141 -18.59 49.08 19.39
N ASP A 142 -17.44 48.51 19.82
CA ASP A 142 -17.03 47.98 21.17
C ASP A 142 -17.85 46.88 21.91
N GLU A 143 -17.34 45.96 22.75
CA GLU A 143 -16.02 45.66 23.34
C GLU A 143 -16.09 44.30 24.08
N SER A 144 -14.93 43.68 24.33
CA SER A 144 -14.56 42.93 25.55
C SER A 144 -15.11 41.52 25.87
N THR A 145 -14.25 40.52 25.63
CA THR A 145 -13.65 39.55 26.58
C THR A 145 -14.43 39.04 27.82
N ARG A 146 -14.54 37.72 27.98
CA ARG A 146 -13.80 36.87 28.96
C ARG A 146 -14.44 35.48 29.18
N ASP A 147 -13.55 34.49 29.27
CA ASP A 147 -13.55 33.21 30.00
C ASP A 147 -14.86 32.63 30.55
N PHE A 148 -15.10 31.34 30.28
CA PHE A 148 -15.40 30.38 31.36
C PHE A 148 -15.00 28.94 31.00
N SER A 149 -14.26 28.34 31.94
CA SER A 149 -13.81 26.96 32.00
C SER A 149 -14.82 26.07 32.73
N SER A 150 -14.85 24.80 32.31
CA SER A 150 -15.10 23.56 33.10
C SER A 150 -16.45 23.36 33.83
N TYR A 151 -17.16 22.26 33.53
CA TYR A 151 -17.04 21.00 34.28
C TYR A 151 -17.93 19.90 33.68
N THR A 152 -17.52 18.67 33.97
CA THR A 152 -17.96 17.35 33.52
C THR A 152 -19.24 16.80 34.18
N ALA A 153 -19.77 15.76 33.54
CA ALA A 153 -20.91 14.90 33.84
C ALA A 153 -20.97 14.25 35.24
N SER A 154 -22.18 13.85 35.64
CA SER A 154 -22.47 12.58 36.33
C SER A 154 -23.96 12.22 36.28
N GLU A 155 -24.22 10.92 36.29
CA GLU A 155 -25.46 10.18 36.02
C GLU A 155 -26.47 10.08 37.21
N GLU A 156 -27.62 9.46 36.89
CA GLU A 156 -28.47 8.56 37.71
C GLU A 156 -29.65 9.09 38.58
N THR A 157 -30.86 8.72 38.10
CA THR A 157 -31.85 7.81 38.74
C THR A 157 -32.84 8.32 39.82
N THR A 158 -34.14 8.09 39.51
CA THR A 158 -35.33 7.77 40.36
C THR A 158 -36.21 8.84 41.05
N VAL A 159 -37.43 8.96 40.52
CA VAL A 159 -38.81 8.86 41.10
C VAL A 159 -39.17 9.48 42.48
N PHE A 160 -40.33 10.18 42.45
CA PHE A 160 -41.41 10.39 43.44
C PHE A 160 -41.64 11.82 43.99
N ALA A 161 -42.92 12.19 43.91
CA ALA A 161 -43.73 12.98 44.84
C ALA A 161 -44.07 14.46 44.52
N ALA A 162 -45.32 14.76 44.85
CA ALA A 162 -46.18 15.89 44.51
C ALA A 162 -45.77 17.26 45.12
N PRO A 163 -46.35 18.39 44.64
CA PRO A 163 -45.92 19.72 45.03
C PRO A 163 -46.61 20.22 46.31
N VAL A 164 -45.84 20.90 47.16
CA VAL A 164 -46.32 21.72 48.27
C VAL A 164 -45.63 23.09 48.17
N LEU A 165 -46.43 24.15 48.02
CA LEU A 165 -46.03 25.57 48.12
C LEU A 165 -45.46 25.88 49.51
N PRO A 166 -44.53 26.85 49.65
CA PRO A 166 -44.98 28.18 50.09
C PRO A 166 -44.19 29.41 49.58
N GLU A 167 -44.93 30.53 49.56
CA GLU A 167 -44.61 31.95 49.82
C GLU A 167 -43.33 32.65 49.26
N PRO A 168 -43.46 33.85 48.66
CA PRO A 168 -42.36 34.79 48.48
C PRO A 168 -42.23 35.81 49.64
N PRO A 169 -41.02 36.33 49.93
CA PRO A 169 -40.82 37.37 50.92
C PRO A 169 -40.91 38.79 50.37
N ASP A 170 -41.23 39.70 51.29
CA ASP A 170 -41.26 41.16 51.20
C ASP A 170 -39.91 41.81 50.86
N ALA A 171 -39.98 42.97 50.18
CA ALA A 171 -39.34 44.25 50.55
C ALA A 171 -39.50 45.24 49.38
N THR A 172 -40.30 46.32 49.50
CA THR A 172 -39.90 47.72 49.84
C THR A 172 -38.76 48.28 48.97
N VAL A 173 -38.65 49.54 48.53
CA VAL A 173 -39.39 50.83 48.65
C VAL A 173 -38.60 51.81 47.77
N LEU A 174 -39.27 52.80 47.17
CA LEU A 174 -38.83 54.19 46.92
C LEU A 174 -40.06 54.87 46.29
N GLY A 175 -40.74 55.87 46.84
CA GLY A 175 -40.30 57.05 47.55
C GLY A 175 -41.01 58.27 46.89
N PRO A 176 -41.27 59.37 47.60
CA PRO A 176 -42.63 59.95 47.71
C PRO A 176 -42.77 61.37 47.16
N ILE A 177 -44.01 61.87 47.00
CA ILE A 177 -44.34 63.30 47.19
C ILE A 177 -45.69 63.41 47.91
N MET A 178 -45.68 64.07 49.08
CA MET A 178 -46.84 64.48 49.88
C MET A 178 -47.52 65.71 49.28
N VAL A 179 -48.83 65.89 49.48
CA VAL A 179 -49.42 67.01 50.26
C VAL A 179 -50.79 66.57 50.80
N ASP A 180 -50.98 66.87 52.07
CA ASP A 180 -52.11 66.60 52.98
C ASP A 180 -53.15 67.72 52.92
N GLU A 181 -54.43 67.41 53.16
CA GLU A 181 -55.23 67.94 54.28
C GLU A 181 -56.76 67.85 54.05
N ARG A 182 -57.32 67.05 54.96
CA ARG A 182 -58.67 66.92 55.52
C ARG A 182 -59.69 68.05 55.28
N ALA A 183 -60.94 67.65 55.05
CA ALA A 183 -62.09 68.18 55.79
C ALA A 183 -63.26 67.18 55.76
N ASP A 184 -63.54 66.67 56.96
CA ASP A 184 -64.86 66.53 57.60
C ASP A 184 -65.90 65.48 57.18
N ALA A 185 -66.30 64.78 58.24
CA ALA A 185 -67.43 63.88 58.37
C ALA A 185 -68.73 64.65 58.62
N GLU A 186 -69.83 63.89 58.53
CA GLU A 186 -71.20 64.21 58.94
C GLU A 186 -72.06 65.08 58.00
N GLU A 187 -72.89 64.42 57.17
CA GLU A 187 -74.33 64.68 57.27
C GLU A 187 -75.16 63.46 56.81
N GLN A 188 -76.08 63.08 57.69
CA GLN A 188 -76.94 61.92 57.59
C GLN A 188 -78.06 62.06 56.55
N ALA A 189 -78.48 60.91 56.03
CA ALA A 189 -79.87 60.54 55.79
C ALA A 189 -80.83 61.59 55.17
N ALA A 190 -80.85 61.67 53.83
CA ALA A 190 -82.11 61.91 53.11
C ALA A 190 -82.02 61.47 51.65
N LYS A 191 -83.18 61.02 51.13
CA LYS A 191 -83.53 60.90 49.70
C LYS A 191 -83.18 59.58 49.00
N ARG A 192 -83.70 58.52 49.64
CA ARG A 192 -84.47 57.43 49.01
C ARG A 192 -85.61 58.00 48.13
N LYS A 193 -85.29 58.60 46.97
CA LYS A 193 -86.22 58.96 45.86
C LYS A 193 -85.50 59.62 44.65
N ARG A 194 -84.28 59.18 44.31
CA ARG A 194 -83.63 59.52 43.02
C ARG A 194 -82.93 58.35 42.32
N GLY A 195 -82.88 57.17 42.95
CA GLY A 195 -82.37 55.94 42.34
C GLY A 195 -83.25 55.37 41.23
N ARG A 196 -84.57 55.63 41.23
CA ARG A 196 -85.46 55.06 40.19
C ARG A 196 -85.24 55.63 38.79
N LYS A 197 -84.87 56.92 38.63
CA LYS A 197 -84.62 57.50 37.29
C LYS A 197 -83.24 57.14 36.73
N ALA A 198 -82.19 57.11 37.57
CA ALA A 198 -80.87 56.62 37.18
C ALA A 198 -80.89 55.10 36.88
N LEU A 199 -81.65 54.32 37.66
CA LEU A 199 -81.87 52.90 37.38
C LEU A 199 -82.69 52.66 36.11
N LEU A 200 -83.67 53.52 35.78
CA LEU A 200 -84.43 53.43 34.54
C LEU A 200 -83.61 53.83 33.30
N VAL A 201 -82.73 54.84 33.41
CA VAL A 201 -81.80 55.20 32.32
C VAL A 201 -80.72 54.13 32.18
N ALA A 202 -80.14 53.63 33.27
CA ALA A 202 -79.18 52.53 33.22
C ALA A 202 -79.81 51.23 32.69
N ALA A 203 -81.06 50.91 33.07
CA ALA A 203 -81.81 49.78 32.52
C ALA A 203 -82.20 50.01 31.05
N GLY A 204 -82.50 51.24 30.64
CA GLY A 204 -82.75 51.60 29.25
C GLY A 204 -81.50 51.47 28.38
N VAL A 205 -80.35 51.96 28.86
CA VAL A 205 -79.05 51.81 28.18
C VAL A 205 -78.64 50.35 28.14
N LEU A 206 -78.77 49.61 29.24
CA LEU A 206 -78.51 48.17 29.26
C LEU A 206 -79.43 47.41 28.31
N GLY A 207 -80.72 47.78 28.25
CA GLY A 207 -81.68 47.23 27.30
C GLY A 207 -81.30 47.49 25.85
N VAL A 208 -80.87 48.73 25.53
CA VAL A 208 -80.36 49.07 24.20
C VAL A 208 -79.08 48.31 23.88
N LEU A 209 -78.14 48.19 24.83
CA LEU A 209 -76.90 47.43 24.64
C LEU A 209 -77.15 45.93 24.44
N VAL A 210 -78.13 45.35 25.13
CA VAL A 210 -78.55 43.95 24.93
C VAL A 210 -79.22 43.78 23.57
N VAL A 211 -80.03 44.73 23.12
CA VAL A 211 -80.61 44.72 21.77
C VAL A 211 -79.52 44.86 20.71
N LEU A 212 -78.57 45.78 20.87
CA LEU A 212 -77.45 45.97 19.95
C LEU A 212 -76.52 44.75 19.93
N TRP A 213 -76.28 44.12 21.08
CA TRP A 213 -75.52 42.87 21.18
C TRP A 213 -76.26 41.70 20.49
N GLY A 214 -77.57 41.59 20.68
CA GLY A 214 -78.40 40.61 19.98
C GLY A 214 -78.44 40.82 18.46
N VAL A 215 -78.50 42.08 18.01
CA VAL A 215 -78.40 42.45 16.59
C VAL A 215 -77.00 42.15 16.04
N ASP A 216 -75.95 42.48 16.77
CA ASP A 216 -74.56 42.16 16.38
C ASP A 216 -74.37 40.65 16.28
N ILE A 217 -74.90 39.84 17.21
CA ILE A 217 -74.89 38.36 17.11
C ILE A 217 -75.62 37.86 15.86
N LEU A 218 -76.78 38.45 15.54
CA LEU A 218 -77.59 38.03 14.41
C LEU A 218 -76.92 38.38 13.06
N VAL A 219 -76.24 39.53 12.99
CA VAL A 219 -75.62 40.05 11.76
C VAL A 219 -74.21 39.48 11.56
N SER A 220 -73.48 39.17 12.62
CA SER A 220 -72.12 38.61 12.56
C SER A 220 -72.08 37.08 12.66
N GLY A 221 -73.23 36.44 12.78
CA GLY A 221 -73.35 34.98 12.80
C GLY A 221 -72.84 34.38 11.50
N GLY A 222 -71.73 33.63 11.56
CA GLY A 222 -71.07 33.07 10.38
C GLY A 222 -69.94 33.92 9.80
N ASN A 223 -69.51 35.01 10.45
CA ASN A 223 -68.34 35.79 10.06
C ASN A 223 -67.09 35.41 10.86
N VAL A 224 -65.93 35.62 10.26
CA VAL A 224 -64.62 35.51 10.91
C VAL A 224 -64.52 36.56 12.03
N PRO A 225 -63.96 36.22 13.22
CA PRO A 225 -63.77 37.18 14.30
C PRO A 225 -63.05 38.45 13.84
N ARG A 226 -63.50 39.60 14.33
CA ARG A 226 -62.89 40.90 14.00
C ARG A 226 -61.45 40.94 14.51
N GLY A 227 -60.56 41.61 13.76
CA GLY A 227 -59.14 41.71 14.08
C GLY A 227 -58.32 40.45 13.76
N VAL A 228 -58.88 39.44 13.08
CA VAL A 228 -58.11 38.26 12.66
C VAL A 228 -57.35 38.52 11.37
N THR A 229 -56.05 38.24 11.40
CA THR A 229 -55.14 38.29 10.26
C THR A 229 -54.57 36.90 9.97
N VAL A 230 -54.31 36.60 8.69
CA VAL A 230 -53.68 35.35 8.24
C VAL A 230 -52.57 35.66 7.26
N ALA A 231 -51.35 35.24 7.57
CA ALA A 231 -50.12 35.57 6.85
C ALA A 231 -49.99 37.09 6.56
N GLY A 232 -50.47 37.93 7.50
CA GLY A 232 -50.49 39.39 7.38
C GLY A 232 -51.66 40.00 6.60
N VAL A 233 -52.65 39.20 6.15
CA VAL A 233 -53.87 39.69 5.48
C VAL A 233 -55.03 39.75 6.47
N ASP A 234 -55.64 40.93 6.66
CA ASP A 234 -56.81 41.12 7.54
C ASP A 234 -58.09 40.56 6.92
N ILE A 235 -58.68 39.57 7.57
CA ILE A 235 -59.93 38.91 7.17
C ILE A 235 -61.06 39.14 8.19
N GLY A 236 -60.79 39.91 9.25
CA GLY A 236 -61.71 40.05 10.37
C GLY A 236 -63.04 40.70 9.97
N GLY A 237 -64.15 40.11 10.41
CA GLY A 237 -65.50 40.64 10.18
C GLY A 237 -66.13 40.29 8.84
N LEU A 238 -65.40 39.65 7.93
CA LEU A 238 -65.91 39.15 6.65
C LEU A 238 -66.66 37.82 6.82
N GLY A 239 -67.59 37.52 5.91
CA GLY A 239 -68.15 36.18 5.75
C GLY A 239 -67.08 35.20 5.25
N HIS A 240 -67.22 33.90 5.54
CA HIS A 240 -66.19 32.91 5.20
C HIS A 240 -65.83 32.91 3.69
N ASP A 241 -66.83 32.98 2.80
CA ASP A 241 -66.62 33.03 1.34
C ASP A 241 -65.89 34.31 0.89
N GLU A 242 -66.21 35.45 1.52
CA GLU A 242 -65.57 36.74 1.23
C GLU A 242 -64.13 36.80 1.78
N ALA A 243 -63.90 36.20 2.96
CA ALA A 243 -62.59 36.06 3.56
C ALA A 243 -61.69 35.18 2.68
N GLU A 244 -62.18 34.04 2.19
CA GLU A 244 -61.46 33.19 1.24
C GLU A 244 -61.11 33.94 -0.04
N ALA A 245 -62.08 34.62 -0.65
CA ALA A 245 -61.86 35.36 -1.88
C ALA A 245 -60.80 36.48 -1.70
N LYS A 246 -60.78 37.12 -0.52
CA LYS A 246 -59.77 38.12 -0.17
C LYS A 246 -58.38 37.48 0.00
N LEU A 247 -58.28 36.37 0.73
CA LEU A 247 -57.01 35.65 0.91
C LEU A 247 -56.43 35.15 -0.41
N ARG A 248 -57.26 34.55 -1.29
CA ARG A 248 -56.82 34.10 -2.62
C ARG A 248 -56.29 35.24 -3.48
N ARG A 249 -56.90 36.42 -3.41
CA ARG A 249 -56.49 37.59 -4.19
C ARG A 249 -55.19 38.20 -3.68
N GLU A 250 -55.01 38.28 -2.37
CA GLU A 250 -53.87 38.98 -1.75
C GLU A 250 -52.65 38.06 -1.53
N LEU A 251 -52.86 36.80 -1.13
CA LEU A 251 -51.78 35.82 -0.96
C LEU A 251 -51.45 35.08 -2.26
N GLY A 252 -52.40 34.92 -3.19
CA GLY A 252 -52.22 34.17 -4.44
C GLY A 252 -50.89 34.45 -5.16
N PRO A 253 -50.56 35.71 -5.51
CA PRO A 253 -49.30 36.04 -6.18
C PRO A 253 -48.04 35.72 -5.38
N ARG A 254 -48.11 35.72 -4.04
CA ARG A 254 -46.99 35.41 -3.15
C ARG A 254 -46.77 33.91 -3.02
N LEU A 255 -47.83 33.12 -3.07
CA LEU A 255 -47.76 31.64 -3.03
C LEU A 255 -47.20 31.03 -4.31
N GLU A 256 -47.09 31.81 -5.39
CA GLU A 256 -46.46 31.39 -6.65
C GLU A 256 -44.97 31.74 -6.72
N GLN A 257 -44.43 32.50 -5.77
CA GLN A 257 -43.01 32.87 -5.75
C GLN A 257 -42.18 31.78 -5.07
N PRO A 258 -40.90 31.58 -5.48
CA PRO A 258 -40.00 30.70 -4.77
C PRO A 258 -39.85 31.10 -3.30
N VAL A 259 -40.02 30.14 -2.41
CA VAL A 259 -39.81 30.30 -0.97
C VAL A 259 -38.31 30.37 -0.72
N LYS A 260 -37.85 31.47 -0.12
CA LYS A 260 -36.46 31.58 0.33
C LYS A 260 -36.27 30.68 1.54
N ALA A 261 -35.26 29.82 1.49
CA ALA A 261 -34.95 28.92 2.57
C ALA A 261 -33.46 29.03 2.92
N ARG A 262 -33.12 28.87 4.20
CA ARG A 262 -31.74 28.85 4.66
C ARG A 262 -31.48 27.54 5.38
N ALA A 263 -30.49 26.79 4.92
CA ALA A 263 -30.02 25.57 5.57
C ALA A 263 -28.62 25.86 6.13
N GLY A 264 -28.57 26.29 7.39
CA GLY A 264 -27.34 26.70 8.07
C GLY A 264 -26.54 27.79 7.33
N ASP A 265 -25.40 27.43 6.73
CA ASP A 265 -24.51 28.36 5.99
C ASP A 265 -24.90 28.58 4.52
N VAL A 266 -25.91 27.85 3.98
CA VAL A 266 -26.35 27.94 2.59
C VAL A 266 -27.74 28.58 2.47
N GLU A 267 -27.86 29.62 1.66
CA GLU A 267 -29.14 30.15 1.20
C GLU A 267 -29.60 29.43 -0.07
N THR A 268 -30.87 29.02 -0.10
CA THR A 268 -31.48 28.30 -1.23
C THR A 268 -32.92 28.76 -1.46
N GLN A 269 -33.53 28.26 -2.53
CA GLN A 269 -34.91 28.57 -2.89
C GLN A 269 -35.66 27.29 -3.22
N LEU A 270 -36.91 27.21 -2.75
CA LEU A 270 -37.80 26.09 -2.99
C LEU A 270 -39.01 26.60 -3.77
N ASP A 271 -39.34 25.97 -4.90
CA ASP A 271 -40.60 26.25 -5.60
C ASP A 271 -41.76 25.55 -4.85
N PRO A 272 -42.70 26.29 -4.25
CA PRO A 272 -43.79 25.70 -3.49
C PRO A 272 -44.72 24.84 -4.35
N LYS A 273 -44.93 25.15 -5.65
CA LYS A 273 -45.75 24.31 -6.54
C LYS A 273 -45.04 22.99 -6.85
N ALA A 274 -43.74 23.04 -7.12
CA ALA A 274 -42.94 21.84 -7.36
C ALA A 274 -42.86 20.95 -6.11
N ALA A 275 -42.78 21.56 -4.92
CA ALA A 275 -42.82 20.89 -3.63
C ALA A 275 -44.22 20.40 -3.23
N GLY A 276 -45.26 20.70 -4.01
CA GLY A 276 -46.63 20.29 -3.73
C GLY A 276 -47.28 20.99 -2.53
N LEU A 277 -46.79 22.17 -2.16
CA LEU A 277 -47.32 23.01 -1.08
C LEU A 277 -48.50 23.84 -1.58
N THR A 278 -49.62 23.75 -0.86
CA THR A 278 -50.83 24.54 -1.13
C THR A 278 -51.47 24.97 0.18
N LEU A 279 -52.14 26.12 0.19
CA LEU A 279 -52.95 26.54 1.33
C LEU A 279 -54.31 25.85 1.32
N ASP A 280 -54.67 25.27 2.44
CA ASP A 280 -56.01 24.77 2.74
C ASP A 280 -56.84 25.94 3.27
N TRP A 281 -57.58 26.58 2.37
CA TRP A 281 -58.38 27.76 2.71
C TRP A 281 -59.49 27.44 3.71
N GLU A 282 -60.12 26.27 3.58
CA GLU A 282 -61.22 25.84 4.45
C GLU A 282 -60.70 25.60 5.87
N ALA A 283 -59.65 24.79 6.02
CA ALA A 283 -59.04 24.53 7.33
C ALA A 283 -58.40 25.79 7.93
N THR A 284 -57.91 26.73 7.10
CA THR A 284 -57.39 28.03 7.57
C THR A 284 -58.49 28.90 8.18
N LEU A 285 -59.66 28.97 7.53
CA LEU A 285 -60.81 29.71 8.05
C LEU A 285 -61.43 29.02 9.27
N GLU A 286 -61.43 27.69 9.33
CA GLU A 286 -61.88 26.94 10.50
C GLU A 286 -61.02 27.26 11.74
N ARG A 287 -59.69 27.41 11.58
CA ARG A 287 -58.78 27.86 12.65
C ARG A 287 -59.04 29.29 13.10
N ALA A 288 -59.51 30.16 12.20
CA ALA A 288 -59.92 31.51 12.54
C ALA A 288 -61.17 31.52 13.43
N GLY A 289 -62.02 30.48 13.28
CA GLY A 289 -63.16 30.20 14.14
C GLY A 289 -64.35 31.14 13.90
N SER A 290 -65.39 31.00 14.74
CA SER A 290 -66.57 31.88 14.70
C SER A 290 -66.47 33.03 15.70
N GLN A 291 -67.16 34.14 15.43
CA GLN A 291 -67.19 35.30 16.33
C GLN A 291 -67.56 34.93 17.79
N PRO A 292 -66.80 35.39 18.82
CA PRO A 292 -67.00 34.98 20.21
C PRO A 292 -68.34 35.48 20.76
N LEU A 293 -69.00 34.70 21.63
CA LEU A 293 -70.29 35.09 22.25
C LEU A 293 -70.13 36.14 23.37
N SER A 294 -68.92 36.31 23.90
CA SER A 294 -68.63 37.26 24.99
C SER A 294 -68.73 38.72 24.51
N PRO A 295 -69.54 39.58 25.18
CA PRO A 295 -69.70 40.98 24.79
C PRO A 295 -68.42 41.80 24.97
N VAL A 296 -67.61 41.48 25.99
CA VAL A 296 -66.33 42.18 26.23
C VAL A 296 -65.34 41.88 25.11
N THR A 297 -65.19 40.60 24.74
CA THR A 297 -64.26 40.16 23.68
C THR A 297 -64.64 40.74 22.31
N ARG A 298 -65.94 40.90 22.03
CA ARG A 298 -66.41 41.56 20.80
C ARG A 298 -66.03 43.04 20.74
N VAL A 299 -66.13 43.77 21.85
CA VAL A 299 -65.75 45.19 21.89
C VAL A 299 -64.22 45.35 21.81
N THR A 300 -63.46 44.51 22.51
CA THR A 300 -61.99 44.59 22.47
C THR A 300 -61.42 44.18 21.11
N SER A 301 -62.08 43.28 20.37
CA SER A 301 -61.66 42.85 19.03
C SER A 301 -61.62 43.96 17.97
N PHE A 302 -62.24 45.12 18.23
CA PHE A 302 -62.10 46.31 17.38
C PHE A 302 -60.73 47.00 17.50
N PHE A 303 -59.99 46.71 18.58
CA PHE A 303 -58.74 47.38 18.91
C PHE A 303 -57.57 46.39 19.10
N THR A 304 -57.80 45.10 18.87
CA THR A 304 -56.79 44.04 18.99
C THR A 304 -56.72 43.24 17.71
N SER A 305 -55.51 43.02 17.19
CA SER A 305 -55.26 42.06 16.11
C SER A 305 -54.83 40.71 16.66
N ARG A 306 -55.24 39.62 15.99
CA ARG A 306 -54.83 38.25 16.29
C ARG A 306 -54.43 37.57 14.99
N GLU A 307 -53.15 37.23 14.88
CA GLU A 307 -52.66 36.38 13.79
C GLU A 307 -53.12 34.94 14.02
N VAL A 308 -53.67 34.33 12.98
CA VAL A 308 -54.05 32.92 12.94
C VAL A 308 -53.21 32.23 11.88
N GLY A 309 -52.48 31.19 12.28
CA GLY A 309 -51.64 30.43 11.35
C GLY A 309 -52.46 29.73 10.27
N PHE A 310 -51.91 29.68 9.05
CA PHE A 310 -52.57 29.05 7.91
C PHE A 310 -52.43 27.52 7.95
N ALA A 311 -53.41 26.84 7.36
CA ALA A 311 -53.36 25.41 7.13
C ALA A 311 -52.71 25.13 5.77
N THR A 312 -51.73 24.24 5.75
CA THR A 312 -51.03 23.81 4.53
C THR A 312 -51.45 22.38 4.21
N THR A 313 -51.86 22.14 2.97
CA THR A 313 -51.93 20.80 2.39
C THR A 313 -50.68 20.57 1.55
N ALA A 314 -49.99 19.45 1.79
CA ALA A 314 -48.79 19.09 1.05
C ALA A 314 -48.87 17.67 0.47
N ASP A 315 -48.29 17.49 -0.71
CA ASP A 315 -47.97 16.16 -1.25
C ASP A 315 -46.64 15.68 -0.64
N ASN A 316 -46.73 14.76 0.32
CA ASN A 316 -45.55 14.25 1.04
C ASN A 316 -44.47 13.70 0.10
N GLY A 317 -44.84 13.11 -1.03
CA GLY A 317 -43.89 12.58 -2.01
C GLY A 317 -43.13 13.69 -2.74
N LYS A 318 -43.84 14.72 -3.19
CA LYS A 318 -43.24 15.90 -3.85
C LYS A 318 -42.42 16.75 -2.90
N LEU A 319 -42.89 16.95 -1.67
CA LEU A 319 -42.17 17.73 -0.66
C LEU A 319 -40.87 17.03 -0.26
N THR A 320 -40.91 15.72 -0.05
CA THR A 320 -39.71 14.92 0.21
C THR A 320 -38.76 15.01 -0.98
N ALA A 321 -39.23 14.82 -2.22
CA ALA A 321 -38.39 14.90 -3.40
C ALA A 321 -37.75 16.29 -3.59
N ALA A 322 -38.47 17.36 -3.25
CA ALA A 322 -37.97 18.72 -3.33
C ALA A 322 -36.89 18.99 -2.27
N LEU A 323 -37.09 18.52 -1.03
CA LEU A 323 -36.08 18.59 0.04
C LEU A 323 -34.83 17.75 -0.28
N GLU A 324 -35.02 16.53 -0.81
CA GLU A 324 -33.93 15.68 -1.29
C GLU A 324 -33.16 16.35 -2.45
N GLY A 325 -33.86 17.12 -3.29
CA GLY A 325 -33.26 17.92 -4.35
C GLY A 325 -32.38 19.07 -3.85
N LEU A 326 -32.55 19.54 -2.61
CA LEU A 326 -31.72 20.58 -2.01
C LEU A 326 -30.40 20.02 -1.44
N ARG A 327 -30.40 18.76 -0.99
CA ARG A 327 -29.25 18.11 -0.34
C ARG A 327 -27.92 18.24 -1.10
N PRO A 328 -27.85 18.09 -2.45
CA PRO A 328 -26.57 18.23 -3.17
C PRO A 328 -25.90 19.60 -3.02
N THR A 329 -26.68 20.63 -2.66
CA THR A 329 -26.19 22.00 -2.45
C THR A 329 -26.07 22.38 -0.98
N THR A 330 -26.89 21.80 -0.11
CA THR A 330 -26.93 22.11 1.33
C THR A 330 -26.10 21.17 2.18
N ASP A 331 -25.92 19.93 1.74
CA ASP A 331 -25.18 18.90 2.47
C ASP A 331 -23.72 18.92 2.02
N HIS A 332 -22.81 18.97 2.99
CA HIS A 332 -21.38 18.85 2.75
C HIS A 332 -20.70 18.17 3.92
N ASP A 333 -19.68 17.39 3.61
CA ASP A 333 -18.86 16.72 4.62
C ASP A 333 -17.99 17.73 5.39
N PRO A 334 -17.62 17.41 6.65
CA PRO A 334 -16.70 18.24 7.42
C PRO A 334 -15.33 18.31 6.74
N ALA A 335 -14.79 19.52 6.63
CA ALA A 335 -13.46 19.80 6.12
C ALA A 335 -12.61 20.46 7.20
N GLU A 336 -11.56 19.77 7.63
CA GLU A 336 -10.61 20.33 8.60
C GLU A 336 -9.84 21.50 7.99
N GLY A 337 -9.58 22.51 8.82
CA GLY A 337 -8.73 23.63 8.47
C GLY A 337 -7.29 23.17 8.27
N THR A 338 -6.62 23.75 7.29
CA THR A 338 -5.25 23.38 6.91
C THR A 338 -4.51 24.57 6.31
N ILE A 339 -3.26 24.37 5.93
CA ILE A 339 -2.44 25.38 5.25
C ILE A 339 -1.97 24.78 3.94
N LYS A 340 -2.22 25.49 2.83
CA LYS A 340 -1.77 25.15 1.50
C LYS A 340 -0.61 26.04 1.09
N PHE A 341 0.33 25.52 0.31
CA PHE A 341 1.40 26.31 -0.28
C PHE A 341 1.17 26.54 -1.78
N GLU A 342 1.26 27.80 -2.18
CA GLU A 342 1.29 28.24 -3.58
C GLU A 342 2.71 28.71 -3.89
N GLY A 343 3.57 27.78 -4.33
CA GLY A 343 5.01 28.02 -4.40
C GLY A 343 5.60 28.19 -2.99
N ALA A 344 6.22 29.35 -2.73
CA ALA A 344 6.77 29.70 -1.42
C ALA A 344 5.78 30.47 -0.53
N LYS A 345 4.51 30.62 -0.93
CA LYS A 345 3.49 31.37 -0.17
C LYS A 345 2.56 30.40 0.56
N ALA A 346 2.51 30.52 1.89
CA ALA A 346 1.54 29.79 2.72
C ALA A 346 0.17 30.49 2.70
N VAL A 347 -0.90 29.72 2.58
CA VAL A 347 -2.28 30.19 2.50
C VAL A 347 -3.14 29.36 3.46
N ALA A 348 -3.81 30.01 4.41
CA ALA A 348 -4.76 29.36 5.30
C ALA A 348 -6.01 28.90 4.54
N VAL A 349 -6.46 27.69 4.85
CA VAL A 349 -7.74 27.13 4.43
C VAL A 349 -8.56 26.95 5.70
N ASP A 350 -9.63 27.72 5.83
CA ASP A 350 -10.46 27.71 7.02
C ASP A 350 -11.19 26.36 7.20
N PRO A 351 -11.36 25.89 8.45
CA PRO A 351 -12.22 24.75 8.74
C PRO A 351 -13.67 25.04 8.36
N ARG A 352 -14.33 24.04 7.78
CA ARG A 352 -15.77 24.05 7.48
C ARG A 352 -16.43 22.85 8.16
N GLN A 353 -17.36 23.11 9.06
CA GLN A 353 -18.13 22.05 9.72
C GLN A 353 -18.91 21.25 8.68
N GLY A 354 -19.18 19.97 8.98
CA GLY A 354 -20.07 19.18 8.15
C GLY A 354 -21.50 19.59 8.40
N GLN A 355 -22.35 19.50 7.38
CA GLN A 355 -23.76 19.83 7.49
C GLN A 355 -24.61 18.86 6.68
N LYS A 356 -25.74 18.43 7.25
CA LYS A 356 -26.76 17.65 6.55
C LYS A 356 -28.14 18.19 6.87
N LEU A 357 -28.97 18.39 5.85
CA LEU A 357 -30.34 18.84 5.98
C LEU A 357 -31.18 17.82 6.77
N ASP A 358 -31.83 18.28 7.84
CA ASP A 358 -32.83 17.48 8.55
C ASP A 358 -34.16 17.56 7.80
N ALA A 359 -34.40 16.59 6.91
CA ALA A 359 -35.60 16.57 6.07
C ALA A 359 -36.91 16.52 6.87
N ALA A 360 -36.91 15.90 8.06
CA ALA A 360 -38.11 15.82 8.88
C ALA A 360 -38.44 17.18 9.51
N GLY A 361 -37.46 17.79 10.19
CA GLY A 361 -37.64 19.13 10.75
C GLY A 361 -37.85 20.20 9.67
N ALA A 362 -37.22 20.07 8.50
CA ALA A 362 -37.41 20.96 7.35
C ALA A 362 -38.82 20.87 6.79
N THR A 363 -39.43 19.68 6.78
CA THR A 363 -40.83 19.49 6.40
C THR A 363 -41.75 20.26 7.35
N ASP A 364 -41.57 20.09 8.67
CA ASP A 364 -42.39 20.76 9.66
C ASP A 364 -42.28 22.29 9.57
N LYS A 365 -41.05 22.80 9.38
CA LYS A 365 -40.79 24.23 9.20
C LYS A 365 -41.39 24.79 7.92
N LEU A 366 -41.27 24.08 6.81
CA LEU A 366 -41.89 24.49 5.56
C LEU A 366 -43.41 24.51 5.67
N LEU A 367 -44.04 23.49 6.25
CA LEU A 367 -45.50 23.45 6.40
C LEU A 367 -46.05 24.61 7.25
N ALA A 368 -45.27 25.07 8.24
CA ALA A 368 -45.64 26.14 9.15
C ALA A 368 -45.41 27.55 8.60
N ASP A 369 -44.29 27.80 7.91
CA ASP A 369 -43.78 29.16 7.70
C ASP A 369 -43.67 29.55 6.20
N TRP A 370 -43.86 28.62 5.25
CA TRP A 370 -43.60 28.88 3.82
C TRP A 370 -44.42 30.03 3.21
N ALA A 371 -45.66 30.22 3.66
CA ALA A 371 -46.54 31.25 3.14
C ALA A 371 -46.32 32.63 3.79
N ASP A 372 -45.46 32.75 4.81
CA ASP A 372 -45.18 33.99 5.55
C ASP A 372 -44.29 35.00 4.81
N GLY A 373 -43.76 34.61 3.64
CA GLY A 373 -43.02 35.50 2.73
C GLY A 373 -41.64 35.91 3.23
N GLY A 374 -41.21 35.40 4.39
CA GLY A 374 -39.85 35.49 4.91
C GLY A 374 -38.95 34.34 4.46
N THR A 375 -37.72 34.33 4.96
CA THR A 375 -36.80 33.19 4.79
C THR A 375 -37.14 32.11 5.80
N VAL A 376 -37.38 30.89 5.33
CA VAL A 376 -37.62 29.71 6.18
C VAL A 376 -36.28 29.11 6.61
N GLU A 377 -36.00 29.10 7.91
CA GLU A 377 -34.81 28.45 8.47
C GLU A 377 -35.05 26.93 8.55
N LEU A 378 -34.36 26.18 7.69
CA LEU A 378 -34.43 24.73 7.65
C LEU A 378 -33.42 24.15 8.65
N PRO A 379 -33.84 23.26 9.56
CA PRO A 379 -32.94 22.65 10.52
C PRO A 379 -31.92 21.75 9.81
N VAL A 380 -30.70 21.77 10.33
CA VAL A 380 -29.58 20.99 9.83
C VAL A 380 -28.89 20.28 11.00
N SER A 381 -28.36 19.09 10.74
CA SER A 381 -27.45 18.40 11.65
C SER A 381 -26.02 18.75 11.27
N THR A 382 -25.27 19.32 12.21
CA THR A 382 -23.87 19.72 12.01
C THR A 382 -22.91 18.70 12.59
N THR A 383 -21.83 18.40 11.86
CA THR A 383 -20.71 17.59 12.36
C THR A 383 -19.52 18.52 12.66
N PRO A 384 -19.07 18.64 13.92
CA PRO A 384 -17.99 19.53 14.28
C PRO A 384 -16.65 19.04 13.70
N VAL A 385 -15.76 19.98 13.40
CA VAL A 385 -14.36 19.74 13.02
C VAL A 385 -13.44 20.01 14.22
N LYS A 386 -12.26 19.40 14.23
CA LYS A 386 -11.33 19.49 15.35
C LYS A 386 -10.53 20.79 15.35
N THR A 387 -10.28 21.36 14.17
CA THR A 387 -9.51 22.59 13.97
C THR A 387 -10.38 23.85 14.06
N THR A 388 -9.80 24.96 14.53
CA THR A 388 -10.45 26.29 14.55
C THR A 388 -9.75 27.26 13.60
N LYS A 389 -10.45 28.32 13.20
CA LYS A 389 -9.86 29.38 12.34
C LYS A 389 -8.66 30.03 13.03
N GLU A 390 -8.76 30.23 14.34
CA GLU A 390 -7.71 30.79 15.19
C GLU A 390 -6.50 29.86 15.22
N GLY A 391 -6.71 28.54 15.37
CA GLY A 391 -5.64 27.54 15.35
C GLY A 391 -4.90 27.49 14.01
N VAL A 392 -5.63 27.55 12.89
CA VAL A 392 -5.01 27.63 11.55
C VAL A 392 -4.22 28.92 11.38
N ALA A 393 -4.78 30.07 11.77
CA ALA A 393 -4.12 31.37 11.67
C ALA A 393 -2.87 31.46 12.55
N GLN A 394 -2.88 30.83 13.73
CA GLN A 394 -1.71 30.75 14.60
C GLN A 394 -0.62 29.90 13.97
N THR A 395 -0.93 28.68 13.52
CA THR A 395 0.05 27.78 12.88
C THR A 395 0.61 28.39 11.58
N LEU A 396 -0.20 29.14 10.83
CA LEU A 396 0.26 29.87 9.65
C LEU A 396 1.39 30.84 9.99
N LYS A 397 1.20 31.68 11.01
CA LYS A 397 2.16 32.72 11.41
C LYS A 397 3.37 32.18 12.17
N GLU A 398 3.17 31.21 13.05
CA GLU A 398 4.23 30.70 13.94
C GLU A 398 5.08 29.62 13.30
N VAL A 399 4.54 28.89 12.31
CA VAL A 399 5.23 27.73 11.72
C VAL A 399 5.36 27.85 10.20
N ALA A 400 4.25 27.99 9.47
CA ALA A 400 4.29 27.86 8.02
C ALA A 400 5.02 29.03 7.32
N GLU A 401 4.75 30.28 7.72
CA GLU A 401 5.41 31.47 7.16
C GLU A 401 6.93 31.47 7.46
N PRO A 402 7.41 31.29 8.71
CA PRO A 402 8.84 31.16 8.99
C PRO A 402 9.49 30.00 8.24
N ALA A 403 8.80 28.86 8.13
CA ALA A 403 9.34 27.67 7.50
C ALA A 403 9.65 27.84 6.01
N VAL A 404 8.94 28.71 5.29
CA VAL A 404 9.20 28.97 3.86
C VAL A 404 9.90 30.31 3.62
N ALA A 405 10.21 31.09 4.68
CA ALA A 405 10.84 32.40 4.54
C ALA A 405 12.25 32.36 3.92
N SER A 406 12.99 31.27 4.12
CA SER A 406 14.36 31.12 3.62
C SER A 406 14.75 29.65 3.42
N PRO A 407 15.79 29.35 2.62
CA PRO A 407 16.30 28.00 2.48
C PRO A 407 16.81 27.39 3.79
N VAL A 408 16.84 26.06 3.85
CA VAL A 408 17.44 25.28 4.95
C VAL A 408 18.57 24.43 4.38
N VAL A 409 19.68 24.37 5.10
CA VAL A 409 20.87 23.60 4.68
C VAL A 409 21.01 22.36 5.55
N ILE A 410 21.06 21.19 4.92
CA ILE A 410 21.44 19.94 5.55
C ILE A 410 22.94 19.75 5.32
N LYS A 411 23.72 19.84 6.41
CA LYS A 411 25.19 19.71 6.43
C LYS A 411 25.59 18.25 6.37
N GLY A 412 26.04 17.81 5.19
CA GLY A 412 26.60 16.48 4.99
C GLY A 412 28.12 16.47 5.21
N GLU A 413 28.71 15.28 5.20
CA GLU A 413 30.17 15.15 5.24
C GLU A 413 30.78 15.44 3.86
N GLY A 414 31.29 16.66 3.70
CA GLY A 414 31.98 17.11 2.49
C GLY A 414 31.08 17.78 1.45
N LYS A 415 29.76 17.54 1.50
CA LYS A 415 28.77 18.19 0.64
C LYS A 415 27.48 18.48 1.38
N ASP A 416 26.92 19.65 1.14
CA ASP A 416 25.67 20.10 1.75
C ASP A 416 24.50 19.96 0.76
N ALA A 417 23.30 19.73 1.30
CA ALA A 417 22.06 19.83 0.55
C ALA A 417 21.29 21.08 0.98
N THR A 418 20.74 21.80 0.01
CA THR A 418 19.90 22.98 0.30
C THR A 418 18.47 22.71 -0.14
N LEU A 419 17.51 22.88 0.79
CA LEU A 419 16.08 22.88 0.49
C LEU A 419 15.61 24.32 0.31
N LYS A 420 15.04 24.60 -0.86
CA LYS A 420 14.48 25.92 -1.20
C LYS A 420 13.10 26.12 -0.58
N PRO A 421 12.65 27.37 -0.37
CA PRO A 421 11.30 27.70 0.10
C PRO A 421 10.15 26.89 -0.52
N GLU A 422 10.17 26.69 -1.84
CA GLU A 422 9.12 25.96 -2.55
C GLU A 422 9.11 24.47 -2.18
N GLN A 423 10.29 23.90 -1.93
CA GLN A 423 10.44 22.52 -1.47
C GLN A 423 10.04 22.42 0.01
N LEU A 424 10.30 23.46 0.81
CA LEU A 424 9.93 23.52 2.22
C LEU A 424 8.41 23.55 2.42
N GLY A 425 7.66 24.17 1.50
CA GLY A 425 6.20 24.06 1.49
C GLY A 425 5.69 22.64 1.22
N ALA A 426 6.39 21.87 0.38
CA ALA A 426 6.01 20.51 0.02
C ALA A 426 6.36 19.45 1.08
N VAL A 427 7.32 19.74 1.98
CA VAL A 427 7.69 18.83 3.08
C VAL A 427 6.84 19.01 4.33
N LEU A 428 6.08 20.09 4.45
CA LEU A 428 5.23 20.34 5.61
C LEU A 428 3.86 19.68 5.44
N VAL A 429 3.46 18.92 6.45
CA VAL A 429 2.14 18.29 6.55
C VAL A 429 1.45 18.81 7.79
N PHE A 430 0.17 19.12 7.68
CA PHE A 430 -0.63 19.65 8.78
C PHE A 430 -1.72 18.65 9.17
N GLU A 431 -1.83 18.39 10.46
CA GLU A 431 -2.81 17.48 11.03
C GLU A 431 -3.63 18.16 12.14
N PRO A 432 -4.92 17.84 12.27
CA PRO A 432 -5.73 18.35 13.38
C PRO A 432 -5.15 17.96 14.75
N GLY A 433 -4.97 18.95 15.62
CA GLY A 433 -4.57 18.78 17.01
C GLY A 433 -5.74 18.80 17.98
N GLU A 434 -5.43 18.78 19.28
CA GLU A 434 -6.43 18.99 20.33
C GLU A 434 -6.80 20.47 20.47
N ASN A 435 -7.99 20.75 21.00
CA ASN A 435 -8.46 22.11 21.33
C ASN A 435 -8.43 23.13 20.17
N GLY A 436 -8.67 22.71 18.92
CA GLY A 436 -8.67 23.63 17.78
C GLY A 436 -7.32 23.81 17.09
N ALA A 437 -6.24 23.23 17.62
CA ALA A 437 -4.90 23.42 17.10
C ALA A 437 -4.67 22.73 15.74
N LEU A 438 -3.74 23.26 14.95
CA LEU A 438 -3.23 22.63 13.73
C LEU A 438 -1.76 22.26 13.92
N ASN A 439 -1.46 20.97 14.02
CA ASN A 439 -0.11 20.46 14.27
C ASN A 439 0.67 20.35 12.95
N ALA A 440 1.84 20.95 12.88
CA ALA A 440 2.75 20.82 11.75
C ALA A 440 3.74 19.67 11.95
N LYS A 441 3.91 18.84 10.92
CA LYS A 441 4.87 17.74 10.84
C LYS A 441 5.69 17.85 9.56
N VAL A 442 6.79 17.13 9.52
CA VAL A 442 7.68 17.03 8.37
C VAL A 442 7.46 15.67 7.71
N ASP A 443 7.21 15.66 6.41
CA ASP A 443 7.24 14.46 5.59
C ASP A 443 8.70 14.15 5.23
N ASN A 444 9.28 13.19 5.96
CA ASN A 444 10.65 12.75 5.74
C ASN A 444 10.88 12.27 4.31
N ASN A 445 9.90 11.65 3.65
CA ASN A 445 10.07 11.17 2.27
C ASN A 445 10.26 12.33 1.30
N LYS A 446 9.51 13.42 1.49
CA LYS A 446 9.65 14.63 0.68
C LYS A 446 10.98 15.34 0.93
N VAL A 447 11.50 15.28 2.15
CA VAL A 447 12.85 15.78 2.45
C VAL A 447 13.90 14.93 1.72
N VAL A 448 13.79 13.60 1.77
CA VAL A 448 14.68 12.67 1.07
C VAL A 448 14.65 12.89 -0.43
N GLU A 449 13.46 13.11 -1.02
CA GLU A 449 13.28 13.40 -2.44
C GLU A 449 14.03 14.68 -2.87
N ALA A 450 14.01 15.72 -2.03
CA ALA A 450 14.65 17.00 -2.30
C ALA A 450 16.17 17.02 -2.01
N ALA A 451 16.59 16.40 -0.90
CA ALA A 451 17.95 16.48 -0.36
C ALA A 451 18.82 15.26 -0.69
N GLY A 452 18.23 14.07 -0.83
CA GLY A 452 18.95 12.82 -1.10
C GLY A 452 19.84 12.87 -2.34
N PRO A 453 19.34 13.35 -3.51
CA PRO A 453 20.18 13.49 -4.70
C PRO A 453 21.40 14.40 -4.51
N GLN A 454 21.28 15.42 -3.65
CA GLN A 454 22.37 16.35 -3.34
C GLN A 454 23.41 15.73 -2.39
N LEU A 455 22.96 14.90 -1.44
CA LEU A 455 23.82 14.19 -0.49
C LEU A 455 24.38 12.85 -1.01
N LYS A 456 24.00 12.40 -2.20
CA LYS A 456 24.43 11.11 -2.76
C LYS A 456 25.95 10.90 -2.78
N GLU A 457 26.74 11.94 -2.99
CA GLU A 457 28.22 11.87 -2.96
C GLU A 457 28.80 11.65 -1.56
N THR A 458 28.02 11.91 -0.52
CA THR A 458 28.38 11.66 0.89
C THR A 458 28.04 10.24 1.34
N GLU A 459 27.29 9.51 0.51
CA GLU A 459 26.89 8.13 0.76
C GLU A 459 27.82 7.16 0.04
N LYS A 460 27.94 5.95 0.59
CA LYS A 460 28.72 4.86 0.02
C LYS A 460 27.83 3.66 -0.17
N GLU A 461 27.69 3.20 -1.41
CA GLU A 461 26.96 1.97 -1.68
C GLU A 461 27.72 0.77 -1.12
N GLY A 462 27.02 -0.06 -0.34
CA GLY A 462 27.57 -1.29 0.19
C GLY A 462 27.70 -2.35 -0.91
N LYS A 463 28.78 -3.12 -0.88
CA LYS A 463 29.03 -4.24 -1.80
C LYS A 463 29.37 -5.49 -0.99
N ASP A 464 28.76 -6.60 -1.34
CA ASP A 464 29.05 -7.88 -0.70
C ASP A 464 30.38 -8.45 -1.18
N ALA A 465 31.02 -9.25 -0.33
CA ALA A 465 32.17 -10.05 -0.73
C ALA A 465 31.74 -11.13 -1.74
N GLN A 466 32.62 -11.40 -2.69
CA GLN A 466 32.32 -12.25 -3.85
C GLN A 466 33.46 -13.22 -4.11
N ILE A 467 33.15 -14.47 -4.45
CA ILE A 467 34.16 -15.45 -4.86
C ILE A 467 34.18 -15.47 -6.39
N VAL A 468 35.31 -15.04 -6.96
CA VAL A 468 35.55 -15.02 -8.41
C VAL A 468 36.61 -16.05 -8.78
N PHE A 469 36.58 -16.55 -10.01
CA PHE A 469 37.60 -17.46 -10.52
C PHE A 469 38.56 -16.70 -11.44
N GLU A 470 39.64 -16.16 -10.87
CA GLU A 470 40.65 -15.39 -11.61
C GLU A 470 41.93 -16.22 -11.72
N GLY A 471 42.49 -16.33 -12.93
CA GLY A 471 43.71 -17.12 -13.18
C GLY A 471 43.57 -18.61 -12.86
N GLY A 472 42.35 -19.17 -12.95
CA GLY A 472 42.08 -20.57 -12.67
C GLY A 472 42.06 -20.95 -11.19
N ARG A 473 41.88 -19.99 -10.28
CA ARG A 473 41.74 -20.22 -8.84
C ARG A 473 40.65 -19.32 -8.23
N PRO A 474 40.01 -19.74 -7.12
CA PRO A 474 39.07 -18.90 -6.38
C PRO A 474 39.80 -17.74 -5.71
N VAL A 475 39.25 -16.52 -5.84
CA VAL A 475 39.73 -15.28 -5.22
C VAL A 475 38.53 -14.57 -4.59
N VAL A 476 38.70 -14.08 -3.36
CA VAL A 476 37.67 -13.27 -2.68
C VAL A 476 37.86 -11.80 -3.09
N LYS A 477 36.86 -11.22 -3.74
CA LYS A 477 36.71 -9.76 -3.85
C LYS A 477 36.11 -9.25 -2.55
N GLU A 478 36.77 -8.28 -1.95
CA GLU A 478 36.43 -7.76 -0.63
C GLU A 478 35.07 -7.06 -0.63
N SER A 479 34.35 -7.23 0.48
CA SER A 479 33.15 -6.47 0.78
C SER A 479 33.46 -5.01 1.09
N VAL A 480 32.51 -4.14 0.80
CA VAL A 480 32.55 -2.73 1.15
C VAL A 480 31.31 -2.42 1.96
N ASP A 481 31.47 -1.94 3.20
CA ASP A 481 30.32 -1.53 3.99
C ASP A 481 29.63 -0.32 3.36
N GLY A 482 28.30 -0.37 3.36
CA GLY A 482 27.46 0.73 2.97
C GLY A 482 27.46 1.82 4.04
N ARG A 483 27.17 3.04 3.60
CA ARG A 483 26.99 4.20 4.46
C ARG A 483 25.92 5.08 3.83
N GLY A 484 24.82 5.28 4.54
CA GLY A 484 23.72 6.14 4.10
C GLY A 484 23.39 7.19 5.15
N VAL A 485 22.61 8.21 4.77
CA VAL A 485 22.08 9.20 5.71
C VAL A 485 20.99 8.55 6.57
N ASP A 486 21.10 8.71 7.89
CA ASP A 486 20.09 8.34 8.87
C ASP A 486 19.07 9.49 8.95
N TRP A 487 18.11 9.48 8.01
CA TRP A 487 17.15 10.58 7.85
C TRP A 487 16.28 10.80 9.08
N ASP A 488 15.89 9.74 9.79
CA ASP A 488 15.06 9.87 10.99
C ASP A 488 15.82 10.60 12.11
N LYS A 489 17.10 10.28 12.33
CA LYS A 489 17.92 11.01 13.29
C LYS A 489 18.29 12.41 12.82
N SER A 490 18.61 12.55 11.53
CA SER A 490 18.99 13.85 10.95
C SER A 490 17.85 14.84 11.06
N LEU A 491 16.61 14.41 10.87
CA LEU A 491 15.43 15.29 10.82
C LEU A 491 14.69 15.42 12.15
N ALA A 492 15.19 14.82 13.24
CA ALA A 492 14.52 14.81 14.53
C ALA A 492 14.18 16.22 15.07
N THR A 493 15.03 17.22 14.80
CA THR A 493 14.83 18.63 15.20
C THR A 493 14.49 19.54 14.02
N PHE A 494 14.17 18.97 12.85
CA PHE A 494 14.00 19.73 11.61
C PHE A 494 12.89 20.78 11.74
N ILE A 495 11.76 20.42 12.35
CA ILE A 495 10.62 21.34 12.53
C ILE A 495 10.96 22.56 13.40
N ASP A 496 11.83 22.40 14.40
CA ASP A 496 12.28 23.51 15.25
C ASP A 496 13.23 24.43 14.49
N VAL A 497 14.07 23.85 13.62
CA VAL A 497 14.95 24.62 12.72
C VAL A 497 14.15 25.39 11.67
N LEU A 498 13.02 24.85 11.21
CA LEU A 498 12.12 25.56 10.29
C LEU A 498 11.46 26.79 10.94
N LYS A 499 11.21 26.75 12.25
CA LYS A 499 10.63 27.88 13.01
C LYS A 499 11.65 28.97 13.34
N SER A 500 12.96 28.68 13.24
CA SER A 500 14.01 29.64 13.57
C SER A 500 14.24 30.66 12.45
N ALA A 501 14.36 31.94 12.82
CA ALA A 501 14.74 33.01 11.90
C ALA A 501 16.24 33.01 11.57
N ASP A 502 17.08 32.48 12.47
CA ASP A 502 18.54 32.47 12.35
C ASP A 502 19.09 31.03 12.34
N LYS A 503 20.19 30.80 11.59
CA LYS A 503 20.95 29.52 11.54
C LYS A 503 20.10 28.29 11.20
N ARG A 504 19.51 28.29 10.00
CA ARG A 504 18.69 27.19 9.48
C ARG A 504 19.54 26.05 8.90
N GLU A 505 20.28 25.40 9.79
CA GLU A 505 21.18 24.31 9.45
C GLU A 505 20.86 23.05 10.28
N VAL A 506 20.89 21.90 9.62
CA VAL A 506 20.70 20.58 10.25
C VAL A 506 21.87 19.69 9.86
N LYS A 507 22.46 18.98 10.81
CA LYS A 507 23.55 18.05 10.52
C LYS A 507 23.00 16.71 10.05
N ALA A 508 23.48 16.21 8.90
CA ALA A 508 23.20 14.85 8.46
C ALA A 508 23.98 13.87 9.35
N GLU A 509 23.25 12.94 9.96
CA GLU A 509 23.81 11.80 10.66
C GLU A 509 23.88 10.62 9.70
N TYR A 510 24.92 9.79 9.82
CA TYR A 510 25.15 8.66 8.91
C TYR A 510 25.08 7.35 9.66
N LYS A 511 24.49 6.35 9.01
CA LYS A 511 24.44 4.98 9.49
C LYS A 511 25.27 4.08 8.57
N HIS A 512 26.15 3.30 9.18
CA HIS A 512 26.82 2.21 8.50
C HIS A 512 25.87 1.03 8.34
N THR A 513 25.85 0.49 7.14
CA THR A 513 25.14 -0.74 6.80
C THR A 513 26.19 -1.76 6.43
N PRO A 514 26.54 -2.70 7.34
CA PRO A 514 27.51 -3.74 7.04
C PRO A 514 27.14 -4.47 5.76
N ALA A 515 28.16 -4.90 5.01
CA ALA A 515 27.94 -5.77 3.88
C ALA A 515 27.16 -7.03 4.32
N LYS A 516 26.24 -7.43 3.46
CA LYS A 516 25.37 -8.60 3.65
C LYS A 516 26.21 -9.88 3.73
N VAL A 517 27.30 -9.92 2.97
CA VAL A 517 28.38 -10.91 3.14
C VAL A 517 29.71 -10.20 3.28
N THR A 518 30.38 -10.40 4.40
CA THR A 518 31.67 -9.76 4.69
C THR A 518 32.83 -10.51 4.05
N THR A 519 33.95 -9.82 3.84
CA THR A 519 35.22 -10.43 3.41
C THR A 519 35.64 -11.58 4.34
N GLU A 520 35.47 -11.42 5.66
CA GLU A 520 35.77 -12.47 6.63
C GLU A 520 34.88 -13.70 6.45
N GLN A 521 33.58 -13.52 6.23
CA GLN A 521 32.66 -14.62 5.98
C GLN A 521 33.02 -15.36 4.69
N ALA A 522 33.34 -14.64 3.62
CA ALA A 522 33.78 -15.23 2.36
C ALA A 522 35.11 -16.01 2.53
N ASN A 523 36.07 -15.47 3.28
CA ASN A 523 37.33 -16.15 3.58
C ASN A 523 37.13 -17.40 4.46
N LYS A 524 36.19 -17.34 5.41
CA LYS A 524 35.85 -18.48 6.30
C LYS A 524 35.24 -19.66 5.55
N MET A 525 34.72 -19.44 4.33
CA MET A 525 34.25 -20.55 3.48
C MET A 525 35.39 -21.51 3.09
N GLY A 526 36.67 -21.12 3.17
CA GLY A 526 37.78 -22.07 2.96
C GLY A 526 37.85 -22.66 1.55
N ILE A 527 37.33 -21.98 0.53
CA ILE A 527 37.36 -22.43 -0.86
C ILE A 527 38.74 -22.12 -1.46
N LYS A 528 39.61 -23.14 -1.54
CA LYS A 528 41.05 -22.96 -1.81
C LYS A 528 41.56 -23.79 -2.98
N GLU A 529 41.08 -25.01 -3.14
CA GLU A 529 41.62 -26.00 -4.07
C GLU A 529 40.51 -26.85 -4.71
N VAL A 530 40.84 -27.58 -5.78
CA VAL A 530 39.91 -28.52 -6.43
C VAL A 530 39.72 -29.75 -5.53
N ILE A 531 38.47 -30.03 -5.17
CA ILE A 531 38.11 -31.19 -4.36
C ILE A 531 37.49 -32.30 -5.20
N GLY A 532 36.87 -31.96 -6.34
CA GLY A 532 36.37 -32.95 -7.31
C GLY A 532 36.08 -32.30 -8.66
N GLU A 533 36.24 -33.06 -9.73
CA GLU A 533 35.91 -32.59 -11.07
C GLU A 533 35.46 -33.75 -11.96
N PHE A 534 34.64 -33.43 -12.95
CA PHE A 534 34.24 -34.39 -13.98
C PHE A 534 33.93 -33.68 -15.30
N SER A 535 34.06 -34.41 -16.40
CA SER A 535 33.78 -33.88 -17.73
C SER A 535 32.96 -34.86 -18.56
N THR A 536 31.99 -34.35 -19.29
CA THR A 536 31.29 -35.11 -20.35
C THR A 536 31.33 -34.33 -21.66
N GLY A 537 31.20 -35.04 -22.78
CA GLY A 537 31.22 -34.44 -24.11
C GLY A 537 30.27 -35.12 -25.08
N GLY A 538 30.31 -34.69 -26.34
CA GLY A 538 29.58 -35.32 -27.44
C GLY A 538 28.07 -35.05 -27.44
N PHE A 539 27.63 -33.91 -26.90
CA PHE A 539 26.21 -33.52 -27.00
C PHE A 539 25.87 -32.91 -28.37
N ALA A 540 24.62 -33.10 -28.79
CA ALA A 540 24.06 -32.44 -29.96
C ALA A 540 23.95 -30.92 -29.74
N GLY A 541 23.97 -30.12 -30.81
CA GLY A 541 24.01 -28.66 -30.70
C GLY A 541 22.81 -28.03 -29.96
N ASP A 542 21.62 -28.62 -30.10
CA ASP A 542 20.42 -28.20 -29.36
C ASP A 542 20.55 -28.46 -27.85
N SER A 543 21.03 -29.65 -27.48
CA SER A 543 21.35 -30.03 -26.10
C SER A 543 22.44 -29.13 -25.53
N GLY A 544 23.45 -28.79 -26.34
CA GLY A 544 24.52 -27.87 -25.97
C GLY A 544 24.03 -26.47 -25.62
N THR A 545 23.00 -25.99 -26.33
CA THR A 545 22.36 -24.71 -25.99
C THR A 545 21.73 -24.76 -24.60
N ASN A 546 21.00 -25.82 -24.28
CA ASN A 546 20.39 -26.00 -22.96
C ASN A 546 21.42 -26.18 -21.85
N ILE A 547 22.46 -26.98 -22.10
CA ILE A 547 23.57 -27.21 -21.16
C ILE A 547 24.30 -25.91 -20.87
N ARG A 548 24.53 -25.07 -21.89
CA ARG A 548 25.11 -23.73 -21.71
C ARG A 548 24.27 -22.88 -20.77
N VAL A 549 22.94 -22.81 -20.96
CA VAL A 549 22.07 -22.02 -20.07
C VAL A 549 22.17 -22.48 -18.63
N VAL A 550 22.18 -23.79 -18.39
CA VAL A 550 22.32 -24.36 -17.04
C VAL A 550 23.72 -24.08 -16.47
N ALA A 551 24.77 -24.31 -17.26
CA ALA A 551 26.15 -24.08 -16.85
C ALA A 551 26.35 -22.61 -16.45
N GLU A 552 25.90 -21.68 -17.28
CA GLU A 552 25.95 -20.25 -17.00
C GLU A 552 25.21 -19.86 -15.72
N LYS A 553 24.06 -20.48 -15.42
CA LYS A 553 23.33 -20.26 -14.17
C LYS A 553 24.09 -20.82 -12.97
N VAL A 554 24.60 -22.05 -13.06
CA VAL A 554 25.26 -22.78 -11.96
C VAL A 554 26.68 -22.29 -11.69
N ASN A 555 27.35 -21.67 -12.67
CA ASN A 555 28.71 -21.18 -12.51
C ASN A 555 28.81 -20.14 -11.38
N GLY A 556 29.62 -20.44 -10.37
CA GLY A 556 29.77 -19.62 -9.18
C GLY A 556 28.88 -20.05 -8.01
N ALA A 557 27.98 -21.03 -8.16
CA ALA A 557 27.15 -21.48 -7.06
C ALA A 557 27.98 -21.86 -5.83
N ILE A 558 27.61 -21.36 -4.65
CA ILE A 558 28.25 -21.72 -3.38
C ILE A 558 27.31 -22.65 -2.62
N VAL A 559 27.85 -23.80 -2.21
CA VAL A 559 27.20 -24.75 -1.31
C VAL A 559 27.82 -24.57 0.07
N LYS A 560 27.07 -23.98 1.00
CA LYS A 560 27.54 -23.67 2.36
C LYS A 560 27.81 -24.94 3.16
N PRO A 561 28.53 -24.84 4.28
CA PRO A 561 28.65 -25.93 5.25
C PRO A 561 27.30 -26.55 5.61
N GLY A 562 27.15 -27.87 5.47
CA GLY A 562 25.91 -28.59 5.76
C GLY A 562 24.75 -28.37 4.78
N GLU A 563 24.90 -27.49 3.79
CA GLU A 563 23.83 -27.17 2.84
C GLU A 563 23.65 -28.27 1.80
N THR A 564 22.40 -28.50 1.40
CA THR A 564 22.06 -29.38 0.27
C THR A 564 21.82 -28.54 -0.98
N PHE A 565 22.64 -28.74 -2.00
CA PHE A 565 22.45 -28.17 -3.32
C PHE A 565 21.46 -29.02 -4.11
N SER A 566 20.46 -28.39 -4.72
CA SER A 566 19.52 -29.01 -5.66
C SER A 566 19.62 -28.30 -7.01
N LEU A 567 19.83 -29.06 -8.10
CA LEU A 567 19.99 -28.46 -9.42
C LEU A 567 18.69 -27.79 -9.90
N ASN A 568 17.54 -28.42 -9.69
CA ASN A 568 16.26 -27.82 -10.08
C ASN A 568 15.92 -26.59 -9.24
N ALA A 569 16.09 -26.65 -7.91
CA ALA A 569 15.84 -25.49 -7.05
C ALA A 569 16.75 -24.31 -7.42
N TYR A 570 18.01 -24.58 -7.76
CA TYR A 570 18.97 -23.54 -8.13
C TYR A 570 18.71 -22.94 -9.52
N THR A 571 18.33 -23.76 -10.50
CA THR A 571 18.17 -23.30 -11.90
C THR A 571 16.80 -22.72 -12.22
N GLY A 572 15.78 -23.07 -11.41
CA GLY A 572 14.40 -22.67 -11.61
C GLY A 572 13.76 -23.24 -12.89
N PRO A 573 12.59 -22.72 -13.30
CA PRO A 573 11.85 -23.22 -14.45
C PRO A 573 12.65 -23.17 -15.78
N ARG A 574 12.40 -24.15 -16.65
CA ARG A 574 13.17 -24.39 -17.89
C ARG A 574 12.32 -24.26 -19.15
N GLY A 575 11.78 -23.06 -19.38
CA GLY A 575 11.00 -22.75 -20.57
C GLY A 575 11.78 -21.96 -21.63
N VAL A 576 11.12 -21.71 -22.76
CA VAL A 576 11.67 -20.91 -23.87
C VAL A 576 12.02 -19.49 -23.43
N GLY A 577 11.19 -18.89 -22.56
CA GLY A 577 11.44 -17.55 -22.01
C GLY A 577 12.72 -17.45 -21.16
N GLN A 578 13.20 -18.57 -20.62
CA GLN A 578 14.44 -18.66 -19.85
C GLN A 578 15.66 -19.02 -20.74
N GLY A 579 15.48 -19.07 -22.06
CA GLY A 579 16.53 -19.33 -23.05
C GLY A 579 16.75 -20.80 -23.40
N TYR A 580 15.88 -21.71 -22.93
CA TYR A 580 15.95 -23.12 -23.30
C TYR A 580 15.30 -23.38 -24.66
N VAL A 581 15.84 -24.36 -25.38
CA VAL A 581 15.36 -24.80 -26.69
C VAL A 581 14.88 -26.25 -26.64
N GLU A 582 14.08 -26.63 -27.62
CA GLU A 582 13.68 -28.02 -27.80
C GLU A 582 14.90 -28.88 -28.18
N ALA A 583 15.14 -29.95 -27.43
CA ALA A 583 16.23 -30.89 -27.66
C ALA A 583 15.79 -32.32 -27.37
N GLY A 584 16.64 -33.29 -27.72
CA GLY A 584 16.35 -34.71 -27.51
C GLY A 584 16.04 -35.06 -26.05
N ILE A 585 14.97 -35.82 -25.86
CA ILE A 585 14.62 -36.46 -24.58
C ILE A 585 14.35 -37.94 -24.80
N ILE A 586 14.21 -38.66 -23.69
CA ILE A 586 13.77 -40.05 -23.67
C ILE A 586 12.41 -40.05 -22.99
N ASN A 587 11.38 -40.50 -23.71
CA ASN A 587 10.02 -40.60 -23.19
C ASN A 587 9.57 -42.06 -23.24
N ASP A 588 9.37 -42.70 -22.09
CA ASP A 588 9.01 -44.13 -21.96
C ASP A 588 9.87 -45.09 -22.80
N GLY A 589 11.18 -44.84 -22.84
CA GLY A 589 12.13 -45.66 -23.61
C GLY A 589 12.15 -45.37 -25.12
N ILE A 590 11.43 -44.35 -25.60
CA ILE A 590 11.44 -43.90 -27.00
C ILE A 590 12.14 -42.53 -27.10
N PRO A 591 13.02 -42.31 -28.09
CA PRO A 591 13.54 -40.98 -28.39
C PRO A 591 12.42 -39.99 -28.73
N GLY A 592 12.41 -38.85 -28.06
CA GLY A 592 11.48 -37.75 -28.30
C GLY A 592 12.21 -36.41 -28.25
N ARG A 593 11.43 -35.33 -28.21
CA ARG A 593 11.96 -33.96 -28.08
C ARG A 593 11.10 -33.14 -27.13
N ALA A 594 11.74 -32.31 -26.32
CA ALA A 594 11.07 -31.36 -25.44
C ALA A 594 11.99 -30.17 -25.13
N VAL A 595 11.39 -29.05 -24.72
CA VAL A 595 12.13 -27.87 -24.25
C VAL A 595 12.95 -28.24 -23.02
N GLY A 596 14.24 -27.87 -23.02
CA GLY A 596 15.16 -28.23 -21.94
C GLY A 596 15.72 -29.66 -22.05
N GLY A 597 15.50 -30.37 -23.15
CA GLY A 597 16.13 -31.67 -23.39
C GLY A 597 17.66 -31.62 -23.34
N GLY A 598 18.29 -32.75 -23.01
CA GLY A 598 19.75 -32.88 -22.92
C GLY A 598 20.40 -32.45 -21.59
N ILE A 599 19.68 -31.83 -20.67
CA ILE A 599 20.24 -31.33 -19.39
C ILE A 599 20.67 -32.46 -18.44
N SER A 600 20.14 -33.68 -18.58
CA SER A 600 20.64 -34.85 -17.81
C SER A 600 22.14 -35.09 -17.99
N GLN A 601 22.74 -34.60 -19.08
CA GLN A 601 24.20 -34.62 -19.24
C GLN A 601 24.91 -33.67 -18.27
N PHE A 602 24.37 -32.45 -18.08
CA PHE A 602 24.87 -31.55 -17.05
C PHE A 602 24.68 -32.16 -15.66
N ALA A 603 23.50 -32.71 -15.37
CA ALA A 603 23.19 -33.37 -14.10
C ALA A 603 24.14 -34.54 -13.79
N THR A 604 24.40 -35.40 -14.77
CA THR A 604 25.35 -36.51 -14.63
C THR A 604 26.79 -36.02 -14.43
N THR A 605 27.19 -34.94 -15.11
CA THR A 605 28.50 -34.33 -14.91
C THR A 605 28.64 -33.77 -13.49
N LEU A 606 27.59 -33.12 -12.99
CA LEU A 606 27.55 -32.54 -11.65
C LEU A 606 27.56 -33.62 -10.57
N TYR A 607 26.77 -34.68 -10.75
CA TYR A 607 26.74 -35.85 -9.88
C TYR A 607 28.14 -36.46 -9.73
N ASN A 608 28.84 -36.72 -10.84
CA ASN A 608 30.17 -37.31 -10.79
C ASN A 608 31.22 -36.35 -10.20
N ALA A 609 31.13 -35.03 -10.45
CA ALA A 609 32.00 -34.06 -9.78
C ALA A 609 31.78 -34.06 -8.25
N GLY A 610 30.52 -34.11 -7.80
CA GLY A 610 30.14 -34.26 -6.39
C GLY A 610 30.59 -35.59 -5.78
N TYR A 611 30.48 -36.68 -6.54
CA TYR A 611 30.98 -38.01 -6.18
C TYR A 611 32.47 -37.96 -5.88
N TYR A 612 33.30 -37.39 -6.76
CA TYR A 612 34.73 -37.30 -6.52
C TYR A 612 35.10 -36.27 -5.44
N ALA A 613 34.26 -35.26 -5.21
CA ALA A 613 34.46 -34.25 -4.17
C ALA A 613 34.13 -34.71 -2.74
N GLY A 614 33.70 -35.96 -2.55
CA GLY A 614 33.31 -36.43 -1.21
C GLY A 614 31.94 -35.94 -0.74
N MET A 615 31.15 -35.31 -1.61
CA MET A 615 29.80 -34.84 -1.27
C MET A 615 28.89 -36.02 -0.89
N LYS A 616 27.95 -35.77 0.03
CA LYS A 616 26.92 -36.75 0.40
C LYS A 616 25.80 -36.67 -0.63
N ASP A 617 25.49 -37.80 -1.26
CA ASP A 617 24.34 -37.89 -2.16
C ASP A 617 23.04 -37.62 -1.38
N ALA A 618 22.26 -36.65 -1.85
CA ALA A 618 21.00 -36.24 -1.24
C ALA A 618 19.81 -36.53 -2.15
N GLY A 619 20.01 -37.36 -3.18
CA GLY A 619 18.98 -37.81 -4.09
C GLY A 619 19.41 -37.63 -5.53
N HIS A 620 19.37 -38.73 -6.28
CA HIS A 620 19.44 -38.73 -7.74
C HIS A 620 18.66 -39.93 -8.28
N THR A 621 18.44 -39.96 -9.59
CA THR A 621 17.79 -41.08 -10.28
C THR A 621 18.52 -41.31 -11.59
N GLU A 622 18.83 -42.56 -11.92
CA GLU A 622 19.49 -42.91 -13.18
C GLU A 622 18.51 -42.83 -14.35
N HIS A 623 19.02 -42.96 -15.57
CA HIS A 623 18.16 -43.26 -16.70
C HIS A 623 17.66 -44.72 -16.59
N SER A 624 16.49 -45.00 -17.17
CA SER A 624 15.95 -46.38 -17.20
C SER A 624 16.83 -47.34 -17.99
N TYR A 625 17.60 -46.85 -18.96
CA TYR A 625 18.60 -47.62 -19.70
C TYR A 625 19.95 -46.92 -19.68
N TRP A 626 21.03 -47.70 -19.81
CA TRP A 626 22.37 -47.15 -19.79
C TRP A 626 22.69 -46.34 -21.05
N ILE A 627 23.29 -45.17 -20.85
CA ILE A 627 23.77 -44.32 -21.93
C ILE A 627 25.30 -44.37 -21.93
N SER A 628 25.88 -44.95 -22.98
CA SER A 628 27.30 -45.33 -23.05
C SER A 628 28.33 -44.21 -22.88
N ARG A 629 27.92 -42.94 -22.97
CA ARG A 629 28.79 -41.78 -22.69
C ARG A 629 28.99 -41.51 -21.20
N TYR A 630 28.28 -42.21 -20.32
CA TYR A 630 28.39 -42.07 -18.87
C TYR A 630 28.95 -43.35 -18.23
N PRO A 631 29.67 -43.24 -17.10
CA PRO A 631 30.09 -44.42 -16.36
C PRO A 631 28.86 -45.23 -15.91
N ALA A 632 28.88 -46.54 -16.12
CA ALA A 632 27.78 -47.41 -15.70
C ALA A 632 27.60 -47.34 -14.17
N GLY A 633 26.35 -47.21 -13.72
CA GLY A 633 25.99 -47.05 -12.31
C GLY A 633 26.15 -45.63 -11.77
N ARG A 634 26.67 -44.66 -12.56
CA ARG A 634 26.92 -43.27 -12.12
C ARG A 634 26.33 -42.26 -13.09
N GLU A 635 25.00 -42.23 -13.11
CA GLU A 635 24.19 -41.35 -13.95
C GLU A 635 23.19 -40.57 -13.11
N ALA A 636 22.84 -39.37 -13.56
CA ALA A 636 21.75 -38.60 -12.98
C ALA A 636 20.86 -38.01 -14.08
N THR A 637 19.58 -38.33 -14.00
CA THR A 637 18.50 -37.75 -14.79
C THR A 637 17.99 -36.49 -14.09
N VAL A 638 17.53 -35.52 -14.86
CA VAL A 638 16.83 -34.36 -14.31
C VAL A 638 15.63 -34.01 -15.19
N PHE A 639 14.49 -33.73 -14.57
CA PHE A 639 13.27 -33.39 -15.27
C PHE A 639 12.42 -32.42 -14.44
N MET A 640 11.89 -31.40 -15.12
CA MET A 640 10.89 -30.49 -14.59
C MET A 640 9.70 -30.49 -15.54
N ASP A 641 8.49 -30.43 -15.01
CA ASP A 641 7.30 -30.32 -15.85
C ASP A 641 7.15 -28.92 -16.45
N THR A 642 6.15 -28.74 -17.33
CA THR A 642 5.91 -27.46 -18.00
C THR A 642 5.43 -26.34 -17.07
N ALA A 643 4.95 -26.67 -15.87
CA ALA A 643 4.60 -25.70 -14.84
C ALA A 643 5.82 -25.30 -13.98
N GLY A 644 6.98 -25.93 -14.21
CA GLY A 644 8.20 -25.68 -13.46
C GLY A 644 8.30 -26.48 -12.16
N ASN A 645 7.48 -27.52 -11.97
CA ASN A 645 7.61 -28.41 -10.81
C ASN A 645 8.80 -29.34 -11.02
N SER A 646 9.60 -29.53 -9.96
CA SER A 646 10.70 -30.50 -9.93
C SER A 646 10.14 -31.92 -9.83
N ILE A 647 10.37 -32.75 -10.85
CA ILE A 647 9.89 -34.14 -10.87
C ILE A 647 11.04 -35.12 -10.61
N ILE A 648 12.18 -34.91 -11.28
CA ILE A 648 13.42 -35.67 -11.06
C ILE A 648 14.55 -34.66 -10.89
N ASP A 649 15.33 -34.80 -9.82
CA ASP A 649 16.39 -33.87 -9.48
C ASP A 649 17.69 -34.60 -9.13
N ILE A 650 18.77 -33.83 -9.13
CA ILE A 650 20.07 -34.21 -8.56
C ILE A 650 20.36 -33.26 -7.41
N ALA A 651 20.57 -33.82 -6.23
CA ALA A 651 20.92 -33.08 -5.04
C ALA A 651 22.09 -33.72 -4.30
N PHE A 652 22.92 -32.88 -3.68
CA PHE A 652 24.00 -33.34 -2.81
C PHE A 652 24.20 -32.39 -1.64
N THR A 653 24.55 -32.94 -0.49
CA THR A 653 24.86 -32.19 0.73
C THR A 653 26.37 -32.02 0.88
N ASN A 654 26.81 -30.81 1.19
CA ASN A 654 28.17 -30.53 1.62
C ASN A 654 28.34 -30.98 3.08
N PRO A 655 29.10 -32.06 3.37
CA PRO A 655 29.22 -32.59 4.73
C PRO A 655 30.18 -31.78 5.62
N ASP A 656 30.94 -30.85 5.05
CA ASP A 656 32.05 -30.18 5.73
C ASP A 656 31.66 -28.85 6.38
N GLN A 657 32.55 -28.34 7.24
CA GLN A 657 32.43 -27.02 7.89
C GLN A 657 32.94 -25.86 7.01
N THR A 658 33.42 -26.16 5.81
CA THR A 658 33.87 -25.21 4.78
C THR A 658 32.91 -25.23 3.59
N GLY A 659 32.77 -24.11 2.88
CA GLY A 659 31.94 -24.03 1.69
C GLY A 659 32.58 -24.71 0.47
N VAL A 660 31.75 -24.96 -0.54
CA VAL A 660 32.14 -25.49 -1.85
C VAL A 660 31.65 -24.55 -2.94
N ALA A 661 32.50 -24.20 -3.90
CA ALA A 661 32.09 -23.43 -5.08
C ALA A 661 32.03 -24.33 -6.32
N ILE A 662 30.96 -24.19 -7.10
CA ILE A 662 30.75 -24.90 -8.36
C ILE A 662 31.22 -24.03 -9.52
N GLN A 663 32.26 -24.46 -10.21
CA GLN A 663 32.71 -23.85 -11.45
C GLN A 663 32.27 -24.73 -12.63
N THR A 664 31.68 -24.11 -13.65
CA THR A 664 31.31 -24.79 -14.89
C THR A 664 32.13 -24.24 -16.04
N ILE A 665 32.73 -25.12 -16.83
CA ILE A 665 33.53 -24.77 -18.02
C ILE A 665 32.88 -25.50 -19.18
N TRP A 666 32.19 -24.77 -20.05
CA TRP A 666 31.40 -25.34 -21.14
C TRP A 666 31.91 -24.88 -22.50
N THR A 667 31.75 -25.74 -23.49
CA THR A 667 31.94 -25.47 -24.92
C THR A 667 30.68 -25.89 -25.67
N PRO A 668 30.55 -25.66 -26.99
CA PRO A 668 29.43 -26.19 -27.78
C PRO A 668 29.35 -27.72 -27.85
N SER A 669 30.32 -28.47 -27.31
CA SER A 669 30.32 -29.95 -27.36
C SER A 669 30.80 -30.65 -26.08
N SER A 670 31.19 -29.91 -25.04
CA SER A 670 31.62 -30.47 -23.75
C SER A 670 31.26 -29.60 -22.56
N ILE A 671 31.16 -30.23 -21.39
CA ILE A 671 30.96 -29.58 -20.09
C ILE A 671 31.92 -30.23 -19.09
N LYS A 672 32.71 -29.39 -18.41
CA LYS A 672 33.51 -29.75 -17.23
C LYS A 672 32.93 -29.02 -16.02
N ILE A 673 32.75 -29.74 -14.93
CA ILE A 673 32.35 -29.17 -13.65
C ILE A 673 33.48 -29.41 -12.66
N VAL A 674 33.88 -28.35 -11.96
CA VAL A 674 34.93 -28.35 -10.95
C VAL A 674 34.34 -27.85 -9.64
N LEU A 675 34.45 -28.66 -8.60
CA LEU A 675 34.10 -28.29 -7.23
C LEU A 675 35.36 -27.83 -6.51
N TRP A 676 35.33 -26.60 -6.03
CA TRP A 676 36.40 -25.95 -5.27
C TRP A 676 36.03 -25.92 -3.79
N GLY A 677 36.97 -26.21 -2.90
CA GLY A 677 36.71 -26.27 -1.46
C GLY A 677 38.00 -26.42 -0.65
N THR A 678 37.89 -27.09 0.50
CA THR A 678 39.02 -27.61 1.27
C THR A 678 39.07 -29.12 1.09
N LYS A 679 40.22 -29.68 0.71
CA LYS A 679 40.32 -31.12 0.41
C LYS A 679 40.38 -31.98 1.68
N ASN A 680 39.21 -32.39 2.16
CA ASN A 680 39.06 -33.26 3.33
C ASN A 680 38.99 -34.76 3.00
N TYR A 681 38.70 -35.12 1.75
CA TYR A 681 38.49 -36.52 1.34
C TYR A 681 39.36 -36.89 0.14
N ASP A 682 39.83 -38.14 0.12
CA ASP A 682 40.32 -38.83 -1.07
C ASP A 682 39.26 -39.87 -1.47
N VAL A 683 38.75 -39.77 -2.71
CA VAL A 683 37.67 -40.63 -3.21
C VAL A 683 38.13 -41.45 -4.39
N THR A 684 37.89 -42.76 -4.33
CA THR A 684 38.08 -43.69 -5.45
C THR A 684 36.77 -44.40 -5.77
N GLY A 685 36.50 -44.66 -7.04
CA GLY A 685 35.34 -45.43 -7.49
C GLY A 685 35.78 -46.68 -8.27
N SER A 686 35.05 -47.78 -8.09
CA SER A 686 35.18 -48.99 -8.90
C SER A 686 33.81 -49.47 -9.35
N THR A 687 33.73 -50.05 -10.54
CA THR A 687 32.48 -50.52 -11.14
C THR A 687 32.63 -51.99 -11.50
N SER A 688 31.63 -52.82 -11.15
CA SER A 688 31.63 -54.24 -11.49
C SER A 688 31.50 -54.48 -13.00
N GLY A 689 31.73 -55.72 -13.43
CA GLY A 689 31.25 -56.16 -14.74
C GLY A 689 29.72 -56.14 -14.82
N HIS A 690 29.17 -56.18 -16.03
CA HIS A 690 27.73 -56.28 -16.26
C HIS A 690 27.22 -57.68 -15.89
N PHE A 691 26.09 -57.77 -15.20
CA PHE A 691 25.42 -59.02 -14.85
C PHE A 691 23.90 -58.89 -15.03
N ASN A 692 23.14 -59.98 -14.92
CA ASN A 692 21.69 -60.00 -15.18
C ASN A 692 21.32 -59.37 -16.54
N VAL A 693 22.06 -59.73 -17.58
CA VAL A 693 21.89 -59.17 -18.92
C VAL A 693 20.52 -59.57 -19.49
N THR A 694 19.82 -58.62 -20.09
CA THR A 694 18.50 -58.78 -20.71
C THR A 694 18.53 -58.32 -22.16
N THR A 695 17.78 -59.01 -23.02
CA THR A 695 17.76 -58.73 -24.45
C THR A 695 16.72 -57.66 -24.81
N PRO A 696 17.00 -56.81 -25.82
CA PRO A 696 16.04 -55.86 -26.38
C PRO A 696 14.74 -56.54 -26.82
N THR A 697 13.60 -55.93 -26.48
CA THR A 697 12.30 -56.31 -27.05
C THR A 697 11.94 -55.37 -28.21
N GLU A 698 11.15 -55.85 -29.15
CA GLU A 698 10.71 -55.07 -30.30
C GLU A 698 9.53 -54.16 -29.94
N ARG A 699 9.60 -52.88 -30.33
CA ARG A 699 8.52 -51.91 -30.18
C ARG A 699 8.22 -51.24 -31.51
N LYS A 700 6.97 -51.38 -31.95
CA LYS A 700 6.45 -50.77 -33.17
C LYS A 700 5.97 -49.36 -32.87
N VAL A 701 6.46 -48.39 -33.64
CA VAL A 701 6.09 -46.98 -33.51
C VAL A 701 5.48 -46.51 -34.83
N THR A 702 4.22 -46.08 -34.76
CA THR A 702 3.43 -45.61 -35.92
C THR A 702 3.34 -44.08 -36.00
N THR A 703 3.81 -43.37 -34.98
CA THR A 703 3.82 -41.90 -34.92
C THR A 703 5.10 -41.34 -35.58
N LYS A 704 4.99 -40.17 -36.22
CA LYS A 704 6.12 -39.47 -36.85
C LYS A 704 6.54 -38.25 -36.01
N PRO A 705 7.84 -37.91 -35.92
CA PRO A 705 8.98 -38.62 -36.52
C PRO A 705 9.33 -39.91 -35.76
N CYS A 706 9.68 -40.97 -36.49
CA CYS A 706 10.16 -42.24 -35.91
C CYS A 706 11.59 -42.50 -36.40
N SER A 707 12.47 -42.87 -35.47
CA SER A 707 13.85 -43.29 -35.77
C SER A 707 14.01 -44.77 -35.43
N PRO A 708 14.28 -45.65 -36.41
CA PRO A 708 14.49 -47.07 -36.13
C PRO A 708 15.77 -47.26 -35.29
N SER A 709 15.78 -48.31 -34.47
CA SER A 709 16.91 -48.67 -33.60
C SER A 709 16.98 -50.18 -33.43
N ASN A 710 18.19 -50.74 -33.32
CA ASN A 710 18.38 -52.15 -33.01
C ASN A 710 18.20 -52.49 -31.52
N GLY A 711 18.01 -51.46 -30.68
CA GLY A 711 18.01 -51.62 -29.22
C GLY A 711 19.41 -51.89 -28.68
N ALA A 712 19.48 -52.07 -27.36
CA ALA A 712 20.70 -52.35 -26.62
C ALA A 712 20.35 -53.19 -25.39
N GLU A 713 21.23 -54.12 -25.02
CA GLU A 713 21.01 -55.00 -23.87
C GLU A 713 20.85 -54.20 -22.57
N GLY A 714 19.93 -54.65 -21.72
CA GLY A 714 19.83 -54.18 -20.35
C GLY A 714 20.75 -55.01 -19.47
N PHE A 715 21.15 -54.50 -18.32
CA PHE A 715 22.03 -55.19 -17.39
C PHE A 715 21.97 -54.54 -16.00
N SER A 716 22.48 -55.24 -15.01
CA SER A 716 22.78 -54.70 -13.68
C SER A 716 24.28 -54.48 -13.53
N VAL A 717 24.63 -53.46 -12.75
CA VAL A 717 26.01 -53.12 -12.41
C VAL A 717 26.08 -52.60 -10.98
N THR A 718 27.17 -52.88 -10.27
CA THR A 718 27.44 -52.34 -8.94
C THR A 718 28.57 -51.33 -9.01
N ASP A 719 28.30 -50.08 -8.60
CA ASP A 719 29.32 -49.06 -8.34
C ASP A 719 29.69 -49.10 -6.86
N THR A 720 30.99 -49.05 -6.57
CA THR A 720 31.53 -48.97 -5.21
C THR A 720 32.39 -47.71 -5.10
N ARG A 721 31.97 -46.80 -4.22
CA ARG A 721 32.69 -45.59 -3.85
C ARG A 721 33.42 -45.82 -2.53
N THR A 722 34.73 -45.60 -2.50
CA THR A 722 35.51 -45.55 -1.27
C THR A 722 35.90 -44.11 -0.99
N VAL A 723 35.56 -43.64 0.21
CA VAL A 723 35.87 -42.30 0.70
C VAL A 723 36.80 -42.44 1.90
N THR A 724 38.02 -41.91 1.76
CA THR A 724 39.02 -41.83 2.83
C THR A 724 39.06 -40.41 3.37
N ASP A 725 38.76 -40.23 4.65
CA ASP A 725 38.88 -38.94 5.32
C ASP A 725 40.37 -38.65 5.62
N ARG A 726 40.88 -37.55 5.08
CA ARG A 726 42.30 -37.15 5.21
C ARG A 726 42.64 -36.65 6.60
N ARG A 727 41.64 -36.25 7.39
CA ARG A 727 41.82 -35.72 8.75
C ARG A 727 41.97 -36.85 9.76
N THR A 728 41.23 -37.95 9.57
CA THR A 728 41.23 -39.09 10.50
C THR A 728 41.95 -40.33 9.96
N GLY A 729 42.16 -40.43 8.65
CA GLY A 729 42.66 -41.62 7.96
C GLY A 729 41.62 -42.74 7.81
N GLN A 730 40.40 -42.55 8.29
CA GLN A 730 39.34 -43.57 8.20
C GLN A 730 38.79 -43.67 6.78
N SER A 731 38.55 -44.89 6.33
CA SER A 731 37.94 -45.16 5.03
C SER A 731 36.58 -45.83 5.20
N ARG A 732 35.63 -45.44 4.36
CA ARG A 732 34.32 -46.08 4.24
C ARG A 732 34.02 -46.39 2.77
N SER A 733 33.36 -47.50 2.53
CA SER A 733 32.93 -47.90 1.18
C SER A 733 31.42 -47.97 1.11
N GLU A 734 30.86 -47.41 0.04
CA GLU A 734 29.43 -47.37 -0.26
C GLU A 734 29.25 -48.07 -1.60
N SER A 735 28.41 -49.11 -1.66
CA SER A 735 28.11 -49.83 -2.89
C SER A 735 26.66 -49.66 -3.28
N ARG A 736 26.41 -49.43 -4.56
CA ARG A 736 25.06 -49.28 -5.12
C ARG A 736 24.92 -50.10 -6.40
N THR A 737 23.89 -50.94 -6.42
CA THR A 737 23.54 -51.72 -7.61
C THR A 737 22.45 -51.01 -8.38
N VAL A 738 22.72 -50.72 -9.65
CA VAL A 738 21.77 -50.12 -10.59
C VAL A 738 21.35 -51.19 -11.59
N LYS A 739 20.06 -51.23 -11.89
CA LYS A 739 19.51 -52.04 -12.98
C LYS A 739 19.13 -51.11 -14.12
N TYR A 740 19.67 -51.39 -15.30
CA TYR A 740 19.28 -50.80 -16.56
C TYR A 740 18.40 -51.76 -17.35
N ASP A 741 17.28 -51.25 -17.83
CA ASP A 741 16.41 -51.95 -18.75
C ASP A 741 17.01 -52.00 -20.15
N ALA A 742 16.65 -53.03 -20.92
CA ALA A 742 17.04 -53.13 -22.31
C ALA A 742 16.36 -52.03 -23.14
N GLN A 743 17.13 -51.37 -24.01
CA GLN A 743 16.56 -50.42 -24.97
C GLN A 743 15.77 -51.18 -26.03
N PHE A 744 14.56 -50.70 -26.33
CA PHE A 744 13.73 -51.31 -27.36
C PHE A 744 14.40 -51.30 -28.73
N LYS A 745 14.20 -52.38 -29.48
CA LYS A 745 14.39 -52.38 -30.93
C LYS A 745 13.20 -51.66 -31.56
N ILE A 746 13.42 -50.45 -32.05
CA ILE A 746 12.36 -49.61 -32.63
C ILE A 746 12.16 -49.96 -34.10
N VAL A 747 10.93 -50.37 -34.43
CA VAL A 747 10.48 -50.58 -35.81
C VAL A 747 9.48 -49.49 -36.17
N CYS A 748 9.83 -48.67 -37.16
CA CYS A 748 8.95 -47.61 -37.65
C CYS A 748 7.94 -48.17 -38.66
N GLU A 749 6.66 -48.12 -38.31
CA GLU A 749 5.57 -48.57 -39.17
C GLU A 749 4.75 -47.37 -39.68
N ALA A 750 4.08 -47.52 -40.82
CA ALA A 750 3.15 -46.51 -41.31
C ALA A 750 1.93 -46.42 -40.37
N PRO A 751 1.38 -45.21 -40.12
CA PRO A 751 0.11 -45.10 -39.42
C PRO A 751 -0.96 -45.94 -40.11
N PRO A 752 -1.84 -46.64 -39.38
CA PRO A 752 -2.95 -47.35 -40.00
C PRO A 752 -3.78 -46.36 -40.84
N ALA A 753 -4.19 -46.78 -42.04
CA ALA A 753 -5.00 -45.94 -42.93
C ALA A 753 -6.27 -45.49 -42.18
N PRO A 754 -6.67 -44.21 -42.28
CA PRO A 754 -7.92 -43.78 -41.67
C PRO A 754 -9.05 -44.64 -42.24
N SER A 755 -9.81 -45.30 -41.36
CA SER A 755 -11.00 -46.03 -41.76
C SER A 755 -11.95 -45.06 -42.44
N GLY A 756 -12.14 -45.21 -43.76
CA GLY A 756 -13.02 -44.34 -44.54
C GLY A 756 -14.42 -44.36 -43.96
N GLY A 757 -14.85 -43.22 -43.43
CA GLY A 757 -16.21 -42.94 -42.98
C GLY A 757 -16.86 -41.94 -43.90
#